data_AF-A0A9R1KBB2-F1
#
_entry.id   AF-A0A9R1KBB2-F1
#
_cell.length_a   1.000
_cell.length_b   1.000
_cell.length_c   1.000
_cell.angle_alpha   90.00
_cell.angle_beta   90.00
_cell.angle_gamma   90.00
#
_symmetry.space_group_name_H-M   'P 1'
#
loop_
_entity.id
_entity.type
_entity.pdbx_description
1 polymer ?
#
loop_
_entity_poly.entity_id
_entity_poly.type
_entity_poly.pdbx_seq_one_letter_code
_entity_poly.pdbx_strand_id
1 'polypeptide(L)'
;MATTVGAAPTALDEKARRTRDLLASFYNTDSAAAGATAASPARPSPTAATASPLESINSTSFNPDVYMDVLVQQSNLEALLQRHVKMAAEIKNLDTDLQMLVYENYNKFISATDTIKRMKTNIAGMETNMEQLLSKITSVQSRSDTVNTSLFNKRENIEKLHRTRNLLRKVQFIYDLPTRLNKCIKAEAYADAVRFFTGAKPIFEAYGDTSFQDCKKASEEAMDLVIQQLQAKLYSDSEPIEARAEAVVLLKQLNFPVDNLKSNLLEKLEDCLLNLQTEPTQASVGDISKTFRAYLIIFPDSESRLIELAHALFTNRYETVREALKERIPSTDLLAMLRGLWEDATAIDEVISEAALPAFSLETTRDIIKQHIATAFLHLQTEISDVLVTHSTSNEKLEESQLQTAMEKSKIKVSQGCIDLLQEFRHLIDGNTELLVKLKDLIIDWVQEGFQDFFQKLDGHFHLLSGRSTGFSQESSTVDFVQIDKVPTVLVLMLAQLCVFIEQTTIPKVTEDLADSFSGGGARSSEYGPPFVPGEICRLYRSSGEKFLQHYINIKTQKISKLLNKRFSTPVWLKHKEPREVNMFVDLLLLEFNGVVSEVKQILPGLIRRHRHSDSTGSTTSSRSNPMREDMLNRSNTNRSRSQFLENHLAKLFEQKMEIFTKLEYTQESVISTVLKLCLKSLQEIVRLQTFNRSGFQQIQLDMEFLKSSLKEFIDDEAAISFLLKEVNNAAHERCLDPIPLEAPILDKLINAKLAKIKEQSANM
;
A
#
# COMPACT_ATOMS: atom_id res chain seq x y z
N MET A 1 0.93 23.49 20.34
CA MET A 1 0.62 22.83 21.62
C MET A 1 -0.36 21.69 21.36
N ALA A 2 0.10 20.44 21.47
CA ALA A 2 -0.65 19.19 21.72
C ALA A 2 0.37 18.03 21.59
N THR A 3 1.06 17.62 22.66
CA THR A 3 0.79 16.42 23.50
C THR A 3 0.62 15.10 22.73
N THR A 4 1.70 14.31 22.64
CA THR A 4 1.64 12.86 22.45
C THR A 4 1.90 12.17 23.80
N VAL A 5 0.95 11.33 24.19
CA VAL A 5 0.95 10.53 25.42
C VAL A 5 1.77 9.26 25.16
N GLY A 6 2.84 9.06 25.93
CA GLY A 6 3.63 7.83 25.93
C GLY A 6 2.93 6.74 26.75
N ALA A 7 2.80 5.54 26.16
CA ALA A 7 2.28 4.36 26.82
C ALA A 7 3.28 3.81 27.86
N ALA A 8 2.77 3.39 29.03
CA ALA A 8 3.57 2.82 30.12
C ALA A 8 3.99 1.36 29.84
N PRO A 9 5.18 0.91 30.29
CA PRO A 9 5.64 -0.47 30.14
C PRO A 9 4.87 -1.45 31.05
N THR A 10 4.69 -2.70 30.59
CA THR A 10 3.93 -3.75 31.27
C THR A 10 4.72 -4.43 32.40
N ALA A 11 4.02 -4.94 33.42
CA ALA A 11 4.60 -5.50 34.66
C ALA A 11 5.56 -6.70 34.48
N LEU A 12 5.52 -7.39 33.35
CA LEU A 12 6.42 -8.52 33.05
C LEU A 12 7.85 -8.05 32.74
N ASP A 13 7.99 -6.89 32.11
CA ASP A 13 9.30 -6.28 31.80
C ASP A 13 10.01 -5.81 33.08
N GLU A 14 9.26 -5.38 34.10
CA GLU A 14 9.83 -5.03 35.40
C GLU A 14 10.41 -6.24 36.14
N LYS A 15 9.72 -7.38 36.15
CA LYS A 15 10.23 -8.61 36.79
C LYS A 15 11.51 -9.09 36.10
N ALA A 16 11.53 -9.07 34.76
CA ALA A 16 12.69 -9.47 33.96
C ALA A 16 13.89 -8.52 34.14
N ARG A 17 13.66 -7.20 34.26
CA ARG A 17 14.72 -6.24 34.59
C ARG A 17 15.27 -6.47 35.99
N ARG A 18 14.41 -6.64 37.00
CA ARG A 18 14.84 -6.89 38.39
C ARG A 18 15.67 -8.16 38.53
N THR A 19 15.29 -9.25 37.87
CA THR A 19 16.09 -10.49 37.89
C THR A 19 17.41 -10.34 37.15
N ARG A 20 17.45 -9.58 36.05
CA ARG A 20 18.68 -9.27 35.31
C ARG A 20 19.64 -8.42 36.14
N ASP A 21 19.14 -7.39 36.81
CA ASP A 21 19.95 -6.50 37.65
C ASP A 21 20.47 -7.24 38.90
N LEU A 22 19.64 -8.10 39.51
CA LEU A 22 20.06 -8.99 40.60
C LEU A 22 21.16 -9.95 40.16
N LEU A 23 21.02 -10.60 39.00
CA LEU A 23 22.05 -11.48 38.45
C LEU A 23 23.33 -10.70 38.09
N ALA A 24 23.21 -9.51 37.49
CA ALA A 24 24.35 -8.67 37.14
C ALA A 24 25.15 -8.24 38.39
N SER A 25 24.46 -7.92 39.49
CA SER A 25 25.10 -7.63 40.78
C SER A 25 25.82 -8.86 41.37
N PHE A 26 25.26 -10.05 41.18
CA PHE A 26 25.84 -11.30 41.70
C PHE A 26 27.10 -11.75 40.95
N TYR A 27 27.16 -11.45 39.64
CA TYR A 27 28.29 -11.81 38.79
C TYR A 27 29.33 -10.68 38.63
N ASN A 28 29.15 -9.52 39.29
CA ASN A 28 30.02 -8.34 39.17
C ASN A 28 30.36 -8.04 37.70
N THR A 29 29.36 -8.08 36.82
CA THR A 29 29.56 -7.78 35.39
C THR A 29 29.51 -6.26 35.17
N ASP A 30 30.32 -5.51 35.91
CA ASP A 30 30.60 -4.13 35.56
C ASP A 30 31.47 -4.11 34.31
N SER A 31 30.90 -3.57 33.24
CA SER A 31 31.52 -3.32 31.95
C SER A 31 32.67 -2.31 32.09
N ALA A 32 33.85 -2.79 32.52
CA ALA A 32 35.09 -2.03 32.57
C ALA A 32 36.31 -2.84 32.05
N ALA A 33 36.08 -3.91 31.28
CA ALA A 33 37.15 -4.72 30.71
C ALA A 33 36.79 -5.32 29.34
N ALA A 34 36.44 -4.48 28.36
CA ALA A 34 36.51 -4.86 26.94
C ALA A 34 36.67 -3.62 26.04
N GLY A 35 37.85 -3.48 25.43
CA GLY A 35 38.03 -2.72 24.18
C GLY A 35 38.39 -1.24 24.29
N ALA A 36 39.62 -0.91 24.67
CA ALA A 36 40.23 0.39 24.39
C ALA A 36 41.24 0.27 23.25
N THR A 37 40.81 0.55 22.01
CA THR A 37 41.69 0.94 20.89
C THR A 37 40.96 1.90 19.96
N ALA A 38 41.47 3.15 19.89
CA ALA A 38 41.27 4.19 18.85
C ALA A 38 39.82 4.75 18.68
N ALA A 39 39.52 6.04 18.51
CA ALA A 39 40.30 7.25 18.32
C ALA A 39 39.44 8.50 18.63
N SER A 40 40.14 9.61 18.86
CA SER A 40 39.77 11.03 18.67
C SER A 40 39.19 11.85 19.83
N PRO A 41 39.64 13.11 19.98
CA PRO A 41 39.48 13.92 21.19
C PRO A 41 38.39 15.00 21.02
N ALA A 42 37.46 15.10 21.97
CA ALA A 42 36.53 16.24 22.04
C ALA A 42 36.25 16.64 23.50
N ARG A 43 36.81 17.80 23.85
CA ARG A 43 36.37 18.86 24.79
C ARG A 43 35.59 18.47 26.08
N PRO A 44 36.06 18.90 27.28
CA PRO A 44 35.33 18.68 28.52
C PRO A 44 34.18 19.69 28.68
N SER A 45 32.97 19.20 28.95
CA SER A 45 31.86 19.98 29.50
C SER A 45 31.86 19.86 31.03
N PRO A 46 31.71 20.96 31.80
CA PRO A 46 31.77 20.93 33.25
C PRO A 46 30.36 20.88 33.86
N THR A 47 29.86 19.68 34.16
CA THR A 47 28.72 19.52 35.10
C THR A 47 28.67 18.10 35.68
N ALA A 48 29.76 17.67 36.32
CA ALA A 48 29.66 16.60 37.32
C ALA A 48 29.41 17.29 38.68
N ALA A 49 28.14 17.51 39.00
CA ALA A 49 27.75 17.86 40.35
C ALA A 49 28.22 16.72 41.27
N THR A 50 28.96 17.10 42.30
CA THR A 50 29.38 16.26 43.42
C THR A 50 28.18 15.49 43.96
N ALA A 51 28.12 14.19 43.66
CA ALA A 51 27.15 13.29 44.26
C ALA A 51 27.36 13.30 45.78
N SER A 52 26.37 13.80 46.51
CA SER A 52 26.32 13.77 47.96
C SER A 52 26.40 12.31 48.45
N PRO A 53 27.04 12.00 49.59
CA PRO A 53 27.26 10.64 50.10
C PRO A 53 25.99 9.84 50.47
N LEU A 54 24.81 10.33 50.11
CA LEU A 54 23.50 9.81 50.52
C LEU A 54 22.85 8.87 49.50
N GLU A 55 23.47 8.64 48.33
CA GLU A 55 22.71 8.13 47.16
C GLU A 55 22.97 6.70 46.66
N SER A 56 23.84 5.88 47.24
CA SER A 56 23.83 4.44 46.86
C SER A 56 24.42 3.50 47.91
N ILE A 57 23.53 2.77 48.62
CA ILE A 57 23.88 1.60 49.43
C ILE A 57 24.50 0.49 48.56
N ASN A 58 24.19 0.48 47.26
CA ASN A 58 24.68 -0.50 46.29
C ASN A 58 26.03 -0.11 45.66
N SER A 59 26.68 0.96 46.12
CA SER A 59 28.02 1.30 45.67
C SER A 59 29.05 0.33 46.26
N THR A 60 29.99 -0.13 45.44
CA THR A 60 31.13 -0.96 45.87
C THR A 60 32.02 -0.29 46.92
N SER A 61 31.86 1.03 47.14
CA SER A 61 32.61 1.84 48.12
C SER A 61 31.79 2.20 49.38
N PHE A 62 30.63 1.57 49.60
CA PHE A 62 29.74 1.91 50.71
C PHE A 62 30.39 1.67 52.09
N ASN A 63 30.37 2.69 52.96
CA ASN A 63 30.83 2.59 54.34
C ASN A 63 29.62 2.66 55.31
N PRO A 64 29.30 1.57 56.03
CA PRO A 64 28.15 1.50 56.93
C PRO A 64 28.21 2.50 58.07
N ASP A 65 29.39 2.73 58.65
CA ASP A 65 29.56 3.56 59.85
C ASP A 65 29.34 5.04 59.50
N VAL A 66 29.93 5.50 58.40
CA VAL A 66 29.74 6.87 57.89
C VAL A 66 28.30 7.12 57.46
N TYR A 67 27.66 6.12 56.84
CA TYR A 67 26.25 6.21 56.48
C TYR A 67 25.36 6.30 57.72
N MET A 68 25.62 5.51 58.75
CA MET A 68 24.85 5.52 60.00
C MET A 68 25.03 6.82 60.78
N ASP A 69 26.26 7.33 60.89
CA ASP A 69 26.55 8.60 61.56
C ASP A 69 25.81 9.77 60.92
N VAL A 70 25.79 9.83 59.58
CA VAL A 70 25.04 10.83 58.83
C VAL A 70 23.52 10.64 58.99
N LEU A 71 23.04 9.40 58.99
CA LEU A 71 21.62 9.08 59.16
C LEU A 71 21.10 9.51 60.55
N VAL A 72 21.86 9.23 61.61
CA VAL A 72 21.51 9.59 62.99
C VAL A 72 21.55 11.11 63.20
N GLN A 73 22.46 11.82 62.54
CA GLN A 73 22.52 13.28 62.62
C GLN A 73 21.39 13.98 61.84
N GLN A 74 20.88 13.39 60.76
CA GLN A 74 19.93 14.04 59.86
C GLN A 74 18.46 13.64 60.06
N SER A 75 18.16 12.54 60.76
CA SER A 75 16.79 12.01 60.86
C SER A 75 16.24 11.94 62.29
N ASN A 76 14.92 12.13 62.44
CA ASN A 76 14.23 11.99 63.72
C ASN A 76 14.02 10.50 64.07
N LEU A 77 13.77 10.19 65.35
CA LEU A 77 13.65 8.79 65.84
C LEU A 77 12.56 7.99 65.10
N GLU A 78 11.44 8.63 64.76
CA GLU A 78 10.34 8.00 64.03
C GLU A 78 10.75 7.65 62.59
N ALA A 79 11.46 8.55 61.90
CA ALA A 79 11.99 8.31 60.57
C ALA A 79 13.05 7.21 60.56
N LEU A 80 13.89 7.14 61.61
CA LEU A 80 14.87 6.06 61.77
C LEU A 80 14.19 4.70 61.98
N LEU A 81 13.12 4.66 62.78
CA LEU A 81 12.35 3.45 63.03
C LEU A 81 11.62 2.98 61.77
N GLN A 82 11.02 3.90 61.01
CA GLN A 82 10.43 3.59 59.70
C GLN A 82 11.48 3.10 58.70
N ARG A 83 12.68 3.67 58.69
CA ARG A 83 13.79 3.22 57.83
C ARG A 83 14.23 1.80 58.21
N HIS A 84 14.33 1.48 59.49
CA HIS A 84 14.63 0.13 59.98
C HIS A 84 13.55 -0.88 59.57
N VAL A 85 12.27 -0.55 59.76
CA VAL A 85 11.16 -1.44 59.34
C VAL A 85 11.18 -1.66 57.82
N LYS A 86 11.42 -0.61 57.03
CA LYS A 86 11.53 -0.71 55.58
C LYS A 86 12.71 -1.58 55.16
N MET A 87 13.88 -1.39 55.77
CA MET A 87 15.07 -2.19 55.49
C MET A 87 14.88 -3.66 55.88
N ALA A 88 14.25 -3.94 57.03
CA ALA A 88 13.95 -5.31 57.45
C ALA A 88 12.96 -6.00 56.48
N ALA A 89 12.00 -5.26 55.93
CA ALA A 89 11.10 -5.78 54.90
C ALA A 89 11.84 -6.02 53.57
N GLU A 90 12.71 -5.09 53.15
CA GLU A 90 13.56 -5.24 51.96
C GLU A 90 14.49 -6.45 52.07
N ILE A 91 15.12 -6.68 53.22
CA ILE A 91 15.98 -7.86 53.47
C ILE A 91 15.18 -9.15 53.32
N LYS A 92 13.97 -9.24 53.91
CA LYS A 92 13.12 -10.43 53.78
C LYS A 92 12.67 -10.69 52.35
N ASN A 93 12.35 -9.62 51.62
CA ASN A 93 11.96 -9.73 50.21
C ASN A 93 13.14 -10.21 49.36
N LEU A 94 14.33 -9.64 49.55
CA LEU A 94 15.54 -10.06 48.83
C LEU A 94 15.94 -11.51 49.14
N ASP A 95 15.79 -11.98 50.38
CA ASP A 95 16.03 -13.38 50.72
C ASP A 95 15.02 -14.32 50.05
N THR A 96 13.75 -13.92 50.01
CA THR A 96 12.69 -14.66 49.29
C THR A 96 12.97 -14.69 47.79
N ASP A 97 13.40 -13.57 47.21
CA ASP A 97 13.76 -13.47 45.79
C ASP A 97 15.03 -14.28 45.45
N LEU A 98 16.03 -14.30 46.34
CA LEU A 98 17.22 -15.14 46.17
C LEU A 98 16.86 -16.63 46.22
N GLN A 99 16.02 -17.03 47.18
CA GLN A 99 15.52 -18.40 47.24
C GLN A 99 14.73 -18.75 45.96
N MET A 100 13.86 -17.85 45.50
CA MET A 100 13.12 -18.03 44.24
C MET A 100 14.06 -18.15 43.03
N LEU A 101 15.12 -17.34 42.97
CA LEU A 101 16.11 -17.41 41.88
C LEU A 101 16.84 -18.75 41.87
N VAL A 102 17.23 -19.25 43.04
CA VAL A 102 17.85 -20.57 43.21
C VAL A 102 16.87 -21.68 42.84
N TYR A 103 15.61 -21.61 43.28
CA TYR A 103 14.58 -22.60 42.96
C TYR A 103 14.19 -22.60 41.47
N GLU A 104 14.03 -21.43 40.84
CA GLU A 104 13.67 -21.33 39.42
C GLU A 104 14.84 -21.73 38.50
N ASN A 105 16.10 -21.58 38.95
CA ASN A 105 17.28 -21.80 38.12
C ASN A 105 18.22 -22.93 38.60
N TYR A 106 17.84 -23.78 39.57
CA TYR A 106 18.73 -24.83 40.12
C TYR A 106 19.26 -25.77 39.02
N ASN A 107 18.43 -26.10 38.02
CA ASN A 107 18.83 -26.92 36.88
C ASN A 107 20.00 -26.30 36.10
N LYS A 108 20.04 -24.97 35.97
CA LYS A 108 21.12 -24.25 35.29
C LYS A 108 22.39 -24.17 36.13
N PHE A 109 22.26 -24.05 37.45
CA PHE A 109 23.42 -24.08 38.34
C PHE A 109 24.08 -25.45 38.39
N ILE A 110 23.28 -26.53 38.42
CA ILE A 110 23.80 -27.90 38.37
C ILE A 110 24.49 -28.15 37.02
N SER A 111 23.86 -27.76 35.90
CA SER A 111 24.46 -27.97 34.58
C SER A 111 25.75 -27.18 34.37
N ALA A 112 25.81 -25.93 34.87
CA ALA A 112 27.03 -25.14 34.87
C ALA A 112 28.14 -25.79 35.71
N THR A 113 27.80 -26.30 36.88
CA THR A 113 28.75 -27.00 37.77
C THR A 113 29.28 -28.29 37.14
N ASP A 114 28.41 -29.09 36.53
CA ASP A 114 28.80 -30.31 35.82
C ASP A 114 29.67 -30.01 34.60
N THR A 115 29.39 -28.90 33.90
CA THR A 115 30.20 -28.44 32.77
C THR A 115 31.60 -28.04 33.23
N ILE A 116 31.73 -27.29 34.33
CA ILE A 116 33.03 -26.93 34.92
C ILE A 116 33.80 -28.18 35.34
N LYS A 117 33.13 -29.16 35.94
CA LYS A 117 33.75 -30.43 36.34
C LYS A 117 34.25 -31.23 35.13
N ARG A 118 33.47 -31.29 34.06
CA ARG A 118 33.85 -31.95 32.80
C ARG A 118 35.03 -31.24 32.13
N MET A 119 35.00 -29.91 32.08
CA MET A 119 36.08 -29.08 31.55
C MET A 119 37.39 -29.30 32.31
N LYS A 120 37.35 -29.31 33.65
CA LYS A 120 38.53 -29.60 34.49
C LYS A 120 39.16 -30.96 34.18
N THR A 121 38.33 -31.98 33.98
CA THR A 121 38.81 -33.35 33.71
C THR A 121 39.47 -33.46 32.33
N ASN A 122 38.89 -32.81 31.30
CA ASN A 122 39.47 -32.82 29.95
C ASN A 122 40.78 -32.01 29.85
N ILE A 123 40.88 -30.87 30.54
CA ILE A 123 42.10 -30.04 30.52
C ILE A 123 43.28 -30.77 31.16
N ALA A 124 43.05 -31.50 32.26
CA ALA A 124 44.11 -32.24 32.94
C ALA A 124 44.77 -33.33 32.07
N GLY A 125 44.07 -33.88 31.07
CA GLY A 125 44.65 -34.86 30.14
C GLY A 125 45.31 -34.27 28.89
N MET A 126 45.09 -32.98 28.61
CA MET A 126 45.60 -32.34 27.38
C MET A 126 47.08 -31.95 27.51
N GLU A 127 47.51 -31.57 28.71
CA GLU A 127 48.90 -31.21 29.02
C GLU A 127 49.86 -32.38 28.73
N THR A 128 49.51 -33.58 29.20
CA THR A 128 50.30 -34.81 28.96
C THR A 128 50.37 -35.20 27.49
N ASN A 129 49.29 -34.98 26.73
CA ASN A 129 49.26 -35.28 25.30
C ASN A 129 50.11 -34.28 24.50
N MET A 130 50.14 -33.01 24.92
CA MET A 130 50.94 -31.96 24.29
C MET A 130 52.45 -32.20 24.47
N GLU A 131 52.87 -32.66 25.65
CA GLU A 131 54.27 -33.04 25.90
C GLU A 131 54.73 -34.22 25.03
N GLN A 132 53.89 -35.26 24.91
CA GLN A 132 54.19 -36.40 24.03
C GLN A 132 54.30 -35.99 22.56
N LEU A 133 53.44 -35.08 22.11
CA LEU A 133 53.48 -34.56 20.75
C LEU A 133 54.78 -33.77 20.50
N LEU A 134 55.17 -32.91 21.45
CA LEU A 134 56.37 -32.10 21.34
C LEU A 134 57.62 -32.99 21.22
N SER A 135 57.71 -34.04 22.04
CA SER A 135 58.77 -35.06 21.95
C SER A 135 58.83 -35.73 20.56
N LYS A 136 57.68 -36.15 20.01
CA LYS A 136 57.63 -36.75 18.67
C LYS A 136 58.06 -35.78 17.57
N ILE A 137 57.64 -34.51 17.66
CA ILE A 137 58.03 -33.47 16.69
C ILE A 137 59.54 -33.23 16.73
N THR A 138 60.13 -33.09 17.92
CA THR A 138 61.59 -32.90 18.05
C THR A 138 62.36 -34.10 17.49
N SER A 139 61.85 -35.32 17.69
CA SER A 139 62.45 -36.53 17.11
C SER A 139 62.39 -36.52 15.58
N VAL A 140 61.24 -36.17 15.00
CA VAL A 140 61.07 -36.08 13.54
C VAL A 140 61.98 -34.99 12.96
N GLN A 141 62.05 -33.82 13.60
CA GLN A 141 62.89 -32.71 13.16
C GLN A 141 64.36 -33.11 13.10
N SER A 142 64.89 -33.72 14.15
CA SER A 142 66.30 -34.16 14.18
C SER A 142 66.64 -35.18 13.08
N ARG A 143 65.72 -36.11 12.79
CA ARG A 143 65.87 -37.09 11.71
C ARG A 143 65.84 -36.42 10.34
N SER A 144 64.94 -35.45 10.16
CA SER A 144 64.80 -34.65 8.94
C SER A 144 66.06 -33.84 8.65
N ASP A 145 66.63 -33.17 9.64
CA ASP A 145 67.84 -32.36 9.47
C ASP A 145 69.05 -33.22 9.05
N THR A 146 69.14 -34.44 9.58
CA THR A 146 70.15 -35.43 9.18
C THR A 146 69.99 -35.86 7.71
N VAL A 147 68.76 -36.10 7.27
CA VAL A 147 68.49 -36.44 5.87
C VAL A 147 68.78 -35.24 4.97
N ASN A 148 68.37 -34.04 5.38
CA ASN A 148 68.52 -32.82 4.59
C ASN A 148 69.99 -32.47 4.36
N THR A 149 70.84 -32.59 5.38
CA THR A 149 72.29 -32.41 5.27
C THR A 149 72.93 -33.45 4.34
N SER A 150 72.51 -34.71 4.38
CA SER A 150 73.04 -35.75 3.49
C SER A 150 72.69 -35.55 2.00
N LEU A 151 71.54 -34.93 1.72
CA LEU A 151 71.04 -34.73 0.36
C LEU A 151 71.46 -33.40 -0.27
N PHE A 152 71.87 -32.41 0.53
CA PHE A 152 72.24 -31.06 0.07
C PHE A 152 73.29 -31.09 -1.06
N ASN A 153 74.41 -31.77 -0.84
CA ASN A 153 75.49 -31.87 -1.84
C ASN A 153 75.05 -32.54 -3.15
N LYS A 154 74.18 -33.56 -3.05
CA LYS A 154 73.64 -34.25 -4.24
C LYS A 154 72.67 -33.34 -5.00
N ARG A 155 71.82 -32.58 -4.30
CA ARG A 155 70.92 -31.59 -4.92
C ARG A 155 71.70 -30.48 -5.62
N GLU A 156 72.76 -29.96 -4.99
CA GLU A 156 73.58 -28.89 -5.58
C GLU A 156 74.28 -29.34 -6.88
N ASN A 157 74.80 -30.57 -6.90
CA ASN A 157 75.41 -31.13 -8.11
C ASN A 157 74.38 -31.36 -9.22
N ILE A 158 73.17 -31.80 -8.87
CA ILE A 158 72.06 -31.94 -9.83
C ILE A 158 71.66 -30.57 -10.36
N GLU A 159 71.59 -29.54 -9.53
CA GLU A 159 71.30 -28.17 -9.97
C GLU A 159 72.35 -27.64 -10.95
N LYS A 160 73.64 -27.83 -10.68
CA LYS A 160 74.72 -27.42 -11.60
C LYS A 160 74.58 -28.09 -12.95
N LEU A 161 74.36 -29.41 -12.99
CA LEU A 161 74.16 -30.16 -14.22
C LEU A 161 72.88 -29.71 -14.95
N HIS A 162 71.82 -29.42 -14.21
CA HIS A 162 70.55 -28.94 -14.74
C HIS A 162 70.69 -27.53 -15.33
N ARG A 163 71.49 -26.64 -14.74
CA ARG A 163 71.80 -25.32 -15.30
C ARG A 163 72.51 -25.45 -16.64
N THR A 164 73.53 -26.30 -16.74
CA THR A 164 74.26 -26.55 -18.00
C THR A 164 73.34 -27.15 -19.08
N ARG A 165 72.54 -28.15 -18.72
CA ARG A 165 71.55 -28.75 -19.65
C ARG A 165 70.50 -27.74 -20.10
N ASN A 166 70.03 -26.87 -19.21
CA ASN A 166 69.08 -25.80 -19.55
C ASN A 166 69.68 -24.79 -20.51
N LEU A 167 70.95 -24.39 -20.30
CA LEU A 167 71.64 -23.48 -21.20
C LEU A 167 71.78 -24.10 -22.60
N LEU A 168 72.19 -25.37 -22.67
CA LEU A 168 72.32 -26.10 -23.93
C LEU A 168 70.98 -26.17 -24.69
N ARG A 169 69.87 -26.46 -23.98
CA ARG A 169 68.53 -26.45 -24.58
C ARG A 169 68.10 -25.07 -25.09
N LYS A 170 68.43 -24.00 -24.35
CA LYS A 170 68.12 -22.63 -24.79
C LYS A 170 68.86 -22.26 -26.07
N VAL A 171 70.15 -22.61 -26.18
CA VAL A 171 70.93 -22.38 -27.40
C VAL A 171 70.39 -23.21 -28.57
N GLN A 172 70.07 -24.49 -28.34
CA GLN A 172 69.45 -25.35 -29.36
C GLN A 172 68.10 -24.80 -29.83
N PHE A 173 67.29 -24.27 -28.92
CA PHE A 173 65.99 -23.65 -29.26
C PHE A 173 66.14 -22.46 -30.20
N ILE A 174 67.18 -21.61 -30.01
CA ILE A 174 67.43 -20.45 -30.87
C ILE A 174 67.85 -20.88 -32.29
N TYR A 175 68.66 -21.94 -32.42
CA TYR A 175 69.08 -22.44 -33.73
C TYR A 175 67.94 -23.13 -34.49
N ASP A 176 67.06 -23.83 -33.77
CA ASP A 176 65.88 -24.48 -34.35
C ASP A 176 64.76 -23.46 -34.69
N LEU A 177 64.82 -22.24 -34.16
CA LEU A 177 63.72 -21.27 -34.20
C LEU A 177 63.19 -20.99 -35.62
N PRO A 178 64.02 -20.70 -36.65
CA PRO A 178 63.50 -20.41 -38.00
C PRO A 178 62.75 -21.60 -38.61
N THR A 179 63.20 -22.83 -38.34
CA THR A 179 62.52 -24.04 -38.81
C THR A 179 61.19 -24.28 -38.10
N ARG A 180 61.11 -23.92 -36.81
CA ARG A 180 59.88 -23.99 -36.02
C ARG A 180 58.88 -22.93 -36.44
N LEU A 181 59.33 -21.70 -36.69
CA LEU A 181 58.49 -20.61 -37.21
C LEU A 181 57.88 -20.98 -38.56
N ASN A 182 58.70 -21.49 -39.50
CA ASN A 182 58.21 -21.96 -40.79
C ASN A 182 57.21 -23.13 -40.67
N LYS A 183 57.37 -24.00 -39.67
CA LYS A 183 56.40 -25.07 -39.39
C LYS A 183 55.09 -24.51 -38.82
N CYS A 184 55.15 -23.51 -37.94
CA CYS A 184 53.98 -22.84 -37.38
C CYS A 184 53.21 -22.06 -38.46
N ILE A 185 53.90 -21.41 -39.40
CA ILE A 185 53.29 -20.74 -40.56
C ILE A 185 52.51 -21.75 -41.42
N LYS A 186 53.12 -22.90 -41.73
CA LYS A 186 52.46 -23.97 -42.51
C LYS A 186 51.28 -24.61 -41.80
N ALA A 187 51.26 -24.58 -40.47
CA ALA A 187 50.19 -25.15 -39.65
C ALA A 187 49.14 -24.10 -39.23
N GLU A 188 49.25 -22.86 -39.71
CA GLU A 188 48.43 -21.70 -39.31
C GLU A 188 48.39 -21.43 -37.78
N ALA A 189 49.38 -21.94 -37.03
CA ALA A 189 49.49 -21.76 -35.59
C ALA A 189 50.26 -20.46 -35.27
N TYR A 190 49.66 -19.32 -35.60
CA TYR A 190 50.31 -18.00 -35.49
C TYR A 190 50.63 -17.60 -34.04
N ALA A 191 49.83 -18.02 -33.06
CA ALA A 191 50.07 -17.74 -31.66
C ALA A 191 51.37 -18.37 -31.12
N ASP A 192 51.64 -19.61 -31.51
CA ASP A 192 52.87 -20.30 -31.15
C ASP A 192 54.08 -19.66 -31.84
N ALA A 193 53.93 -19.22 -33.10
CA ALA A 193 54.98 -18.52 -33.82
C ALA A 193 55.39 -17.21 -33.13
N VAL A 194 54.42 -16.38 -32.78
CA VAL A 194 54.65 -15.11 -32.07
C VAL A 194 55.27 -15.36 -30.69
N ARG A 195 54.77 -16.34 -29.92
CA ARG A 195 55.34 -16.67 -28.60
C ARG A 195 56.78 -17.15 -28.68
N PHE A 196 57.12 -18.01 -29.66
CA PHE A 196 58.48 -18.49 -29.85
C PHE A 196 59.44 -17.36 -30.25
N PHE A 197 58.98 -16.44 -31.09
CA PHE A 197 59.78 -15.28 -31.51
C PHE A 197 59.95 -14.25 -30.40
N THR A 198 58.89 -13.88 -29.68
CA THR A 198 58.95 -12.94 -28.54
C THR A 198 59.86 -13.47 -27.43
N GLY A 199 59.87 -14.79 -27.18
CA GLY A 199 60.78 -15.42 -26.22
C GLY A 199 62.25 -15.42 -26.67
N ALA A 200 62.51 -15.39 -27.98
CA ALA A 200 63.86 -15.34 -28.56
C ALA A 200 64.36 -13.90 -28.80
N LYS A 201 63.46 -12.93 -28.91
CA LYS A 201 63.75 -11.51 -29.21
C LYS A 201 64.81 -10.90 -28.29
N PRO A 202 64.79 -11.06 -26.95
CA PRO A 202 65.83 -10.50 -26.08
C PRO A 202 67.22 -11.12 -26.34
N ILE A 203 67.27 -12.38 -26.78
CA ILE A 203 68.52 -13.08 -27.10
C ILE A 203 69.05 -12.59 -28.46
N PHE A 204 68.17 -12.32 -29.42
CA PHE A 204 68.53 -11.68 -30.69
C PHE A 204 68.93 -10.21 -30.53
N GLU A 205 68.37 -9.48 -29.57
CA GLU A 205 68.80 -8.12 -29.24
C GLU A 205 70.18 -8.09 -28.56
N ALA A 206 70.48 -9.07 -27.69
CA ALA A 206 71.75 -9.11 -26.97
C ALA A 206 72.91 -9.77 -27.75
N TYR A 207 72.63 -10.80 -28.56
CA TYR A 207 73.64 -11.64 -29.21
C TYR A 207 73.37 -11.88 -30.70
N GLY A 208 72.32 -11.28 -31.27
CA GLY A 208 71.91 -11.52 -32.65
C GLY A 208 72.90 -11.01 -33.69
N ASP A 209 73.65 -9.95 -33.40
CA ASP A 209 74.59 -9.36 -34.37
C ASP A 209 75.96 -10.06 -34.41
N THR A 210 76.12 -11.15 -33.63
CA THR A 210 77.35 -11.95 -33.57
C THR A 210 77.09 -13.40 -33.98
N SER A 211 76.80 -14.28 -33.01
CA SER A 211 76.72 -15.73 -33.26
C SER A 211 75.39 -16.20 -33.87
N PHE A 212 74.35 -15.37 -33.91
CA PHE A 212 73.00 -15.77 -34.34
C PHE A 212 72.43 -14.91 -35.50
N GLN A 213 73.28 -14.26 -36.28
CA GLN A 213 72.86 -13.30 -37.32
C GLN A 213 71.96 -13.93 -38.40
N ASP A 214 72.35 -15.10 -38.90
CA ASP A 214 71.57 -15.82 -39.92
C ASP A 214 70.23 -16.33 -39.36
N CYS A 215 70.22 -16.78 -38.10
CA CYS A 215 69.00 -17.21 -37.41
C CYS A 215 68.06 -16.03 -37.13
N LYS A 216 68.59 -14.85 -36.77
CA LYS A 216 67.82 -13.63 -36.55
C LYS A 216 67.14 -13.19 -37.84
N LYS A 217 67.91 -13.05 -38.94
CA LYS A 217 67.37 -12.64 -40.24
C LYS A 217 66.30 -13.60 -40.76
N ALA A 218 66.55 -14.91 -40.72
CA ALA A 218 65.57 -15.91 -41.16
C ALA A 218 64.31 -15.97 -40.27
N SER A 219 64.43 -15.62 -38.98
CA SER A 219 63.28 -15.55 -38.06
C SER A 219 62.45 -14.27 -38.25
N GLU A 220 63.10 -13.13 -38.55
CA GLU A 220 62.46 -11.85 -38.86
C GLU A 220 61.68 -11.95 -40.19
N GLU A 221 62.28 -12.50 -41.25
CA GLU A 221 61.60 -12.74 -42.55
C GLU A 221 60.37 -13.66 -42.41
N ALA A 222 60.47 -14.71 -41.58
CA ALA A 222 59.33 -15.57 -41.27
C ALA A 222 58.24 -14.83 -40.48
N MET A 223 58.61 -13.89 -39.61
CA MET A 223 57.65 -13.10 -38.84
C MET A 223 56.95 -12.03 -39.69
N ASP A 224 57.64 -11.43 -40.67
CA ASP A 224 57.01 -10.48 -41.60
C ASP A 224 55.90 -11.15 -42.43
N LEU A 225 56.10 -12.42 -42.83
CA LEU A 225 55.05 -13.23 -43.46
C LEU A 225 53.87 -13.51 -42.53
N VAL A 226 54.14 -13.79 -41.24
CA VAL A 226 53.09 -13.96 -40.22
C VAL A 226 52.30 -12.66 -40.05
N ILE A 227 52.95 -11.50 -40.01
CA ILE A 227 52.29 -10.19 -39.90
C ILE A 227 51.37 -9.95 -41.11
N GLN A 228 51.84 -10.23 -42.33
CA GLN A 228 51.02 -10.09 -43.54
C GLN A 228 49.80 -11.03 -43.53
N GLN A 229 49.96 -12.28 -43.08
CA GLN A 229 48.85 -13.24 -42.99
C GLN A 229 47.86 -12.87 -41.88
N LEU A 230 48.33 -12.37 -40.73
CA LEU A 230 47.46 -11.87 -39.65
C LEU A 230 46.69 -10.62 -40.06
N GLN A 231 47.31 -9.71 -40.81
CA GLN A 231 46.62 -8.56 -41.41
C GLN A 231 45.55 -9.02 -42.41
N ALA A 232 45.85 -9.97 -43.28
CA ALA A 232 44.87 -10.52 -44.23
C ALA A 232 43.68 -11.20 -43.53
N LYS A 233 43.92 -11.92 -42.43
CA LYS A 233 42.85 -12.53 -41.59
C LYS A 233 41.99 -11.47 -40.90
N LEU A 234 42.57 -10.32 -40.53
CA LEU A 234 41.84 -9.20 -39.93
C LEU A 234 40.88 -8.51 -40.91
N TYR A 235 41.24 -8.44 -42.20
CA TYR A 235 40.42 -7.79 -43.23
C TYR A 235 39.43 -8.74 -43.94
N SER A 236 39.49 -10.05 -43.70
CA SER A 236 38.60 -11.01 -44.36
C SER A 236 37.26 -11.13 -43.64
N ASP A 237 36.17 -10.77 -44.32
CA ASP A 237 34.79 -10.78 -43.79
C ASP A 237 34.27 -12.18 -43.42
N SER A 238 34.99 -13.26 -43.78
CA SER A 238 34.59 -14.66 -43.57
C SER A 238 35.09 -15.32 -42.28
N GLU A 239 36.00 -14.70 -41.52
CA GLU A 239 36.57 -15.31 -40.30
C GLU A 239 35.81 -14.93 -39.01
N PRO A 240 35.73 -15.84 -38.03
CA PRO A 240 35.03 -15.61 -36.76
C PRO A 240 35.69 -14.50 -35.93
N ILE A 241 34.86 -13.78 -35.15
CA ILE A 241 35.26 -12.65 -34.28
C ILE A 241 36.41 -13.02 -33.34
N GLU A 242 36.47 -14.27 -32.87
CA GLU A 242 37.54 -14.80 -32.01
C GLU A 242 38.88 -14.88 -32.73
N ALA A 243 38.90 -15.31 -34.00
CA ALA A 243 40.11 -15.38 -34.81
C ALA A 243 40.63 -13.97 -35.16
N ARG A 244 39.72 -13.01 -35.36
CA ARG A 244 40.08 -11.59 -35.54
C ARG A 244 40.65 -10.98 -34.25
N ALA A 245 40.06 -11.29 -33.10
CA ALA A 245 40.55 -10.84 -31.80
C ALA A 245 41.95 -11.42 -31.50
N GLU A 246 42.15 -12.72 -31.73
CA GLU A 246 43.44 -13.38 -31.58
C GLU A 246 44.48 -12.76 -32.52
N ALA A 247 44.13 -12.48 -33.78
CA ALA A 247 45.02 -11.82 -34.73
C ALA A 247 45.45 -10.42 -34.25
N VAL A 248 44.54 -9.61 -33.69
CA VAL A 248 44.89 -8.28 -33.16
C VAL A 248 45.75 -8.37 -31.90
N VAL A 249 45.47 -9.30 -30.98
CA VAL A 249 46.30 -9.54 -29.79
C VAL A 249 47.72 -9.95 -30.18
N LEU A 250 47.86 -10.82 -31.19
CA LEU A 250 49.16 -11.24 -31.71
C LEU A 250 49.91 -10.08 -32.40
N LEU A 251 49.21 -9.22 -33.14
CA LEU A 251 49.79 -8.00 -33.72
C LEU A 251 50.24 -6.99 -32.64
N LYS A 252 49.51 -6.88 -31.52
CA LYS A 252 49.90 -6.06 -30.36
C LYS A 252 51.15 -6.60 -29.67
N GLN A 253 51.28 -7.92 -29.50
CA GLN A 253 52.48 -8.56 -28.93
C GLN A 253 53.74 -8.34 -29.78
N LEU A 254 53.57 -8.08 -31.08
CA LEU A 254 54.65 -7.76 -32.02
C LEU A 254 55.00 -6.26 -32.10
N ASN A 255 54.41 -5.40 -31.25
CA ASN A 255 54.62 -3.94 -31.22
C ASN A 255 54.15 -3.19 -32.49
N PHE A 256 53.14 -3.70 -33.20
CA PHE A 256 52.55 -2.99 -34.34
C PHE A 256 51.61 -1.85 -33.85
N PRO A 257 51.60 -0.65 -34.46
CA PRO A 257 50.76 0.47 -34.03
C PRO A 257 49.27 0.16 -34.28
N VAL A 258 48.52 0.00 -33.19
CA VAL A 258 47.11 -0.45 -33.19
C VAL A 258 46.12 0.72 -33.39
N ASP A 259 46.60 1.97 -33.38
CA ASP A 259 45.74 3.16 -33.38
C ASP A 259 44.94 3.36 -34.67
N ASN A 260 45.51 3.02 -35.84
CA ASN A 260 44.82 3.10 -37.13
C ASN A 260 43.75 2.01 -37.32
N LEU A 261 43.81 0.94 -36.53
CA LEU A 261 42.86 -0.17 -36.55
C LEU A 261 41.65 0.09 -35.65
N LYS A 262 41.80 0.95 -34.63
CA LYS A 262 40.77 1.27 -33.64
C LYS A 262 39.52 1.89 -34.28
N SER A 263 39.68 2.86 -35.18
CA SER A 263 38.57 3.64 -35.73
C SER A 263 37.70 2.85 -36.71
N ASN A 264 38.31 2.08 -37.62
CA ASN A 264 37.58 1.34 -38.66
C ASN A 264 36.86 0.07 -38.13
N LEU A 265 37.37 -0.53 -37.05
CA LEU A 265 36.70 -1.65 -36.37
C LEU A 265 35.54 -1.19 -35.48
N LEU A 266 35.68 -0.01 -34.85
CA LEU A 266 34.63 0.62 -34.06
C LEU A 266 33.39 0.93 -34.92
N GLU A 267 33.59 1.57 -36.08
CA GLU A 267 32.49 1.95 -36.97
C GLU A 267 31.72 0.72 -37.50
N LYS A 268 32.43 -0.37 -37.84
CA LYS A 268 31.81 -1.64 -38.25
C LYS A 268 31.10 -2.40 -37.11
N LEU A 269 31.58 -2.28 -35.88
CA LEU A 269 30.94 -2.88 -34.70
C LEU A 269 29.71 -2.07 -34.27
N GLU A 270 29.76 -0.74 -34.37
CA GLU A 270 28.60 0.13 -34.17
C GLU A 270 27.51 -0.20 -35.22
N ASP A 271 27.86 -0.37 -36.50
CA ASP A 271 26.92 -0.82 -37.55
C ASP A 271 26.33 -2.22 -37.27
N CYS A 272 27.12 -3.16 -36.73
CA CYS A 272 26.61 -4.47 -36.35
C CYS A 272 25.64 -4.39 -35.16
N LEU A 273 25.92 -3.54 -34.17
CA LEU A 273 25.04 -3.32 -33.01
C LEU A 273 23.76 -2.54 -33.38
N LEU A 274 23.85 -1.61 -34.34
CA LEU A 274 22.70 -0.92 -34.92
C LEU A 274 21.80 -1.85 -35.74
N ASN A 275 22.38 -2.78 -36.51
CA ASN A 275 21.59 -3.81 -37.22
C ASN A 275 20.96 -4.85 -36.30
N LEU A 276 21.45 -4.98 -35.07
CA LEU A 276 20.87 -5.81 -34.02
C LEU A 276 19.71 -5.11 -33.26
N GLN A 277 19.55 -3.78 -33.42
CA GLN A 277 18.45 -3.01 -32.85
C GLN A 277 17.15 -3.14 -33.65
N THR A 278 17.21 -3.56 -34.92
CA THR A 278 16.07 -3.57 -35.84
C THR A 278 15.34 -4.91 -35.94
N GLU A 279 15.92 -6.02 -35.46
CA GLU A 279 15.31 -7.36 -35.51
C GLU A 279 15.18 -7.99 -34.11
N PRO A 280 14.01 -7.92 -33.47
CA PRO A 280 13.82 -8.27 -32.06
C PRO A 280 13.87 -9.78 -31.74
N THR A 281 14.18 -10.67 -32.71
CA THR A 281 13.81 -12.09 -32.57
C THR A 281 14.91 -13.14 -32.73
N GLN A 282 16.16 -12.84 -33.11
CA GLN A 282 17.12 -13.93 -33.41
C GLN A 282 18.59 -13.75 -32.99
N ALA A 283 19.03 -12.59 -32.50
CA ALA A 283 20.39 -12.50 -31.98
C ALA A 283 20.40 -12.77 -30.48
N SER A 284 21.02 -13.89 -30.07
CA SER A 284 21.12 -14.23 -28.66
C SER A 284 21.93 -13.16 -27.95
N VAL A 285 21.51 -12.73 -26.77
CA VAL A 285 22.30 -11.82 -25.93
C VAL A 285 23.66 -12.43 -25.56
N GLY A 286 23.80 -13.76 -25.69
CA GLY A 286 25.09 -14.43 -25.67
C GLY A 286 26.05 -13.99 -26.78
N ASP A 287 25.58 -13.64 -27.97
CA ASP A 287 26.42 -13.15 -29.07
C ASP A 287 26.79 -11.68 -28.88
N ILE A 288 25.90 -10.89 -28.27
CA ILE A 288 26.19 -9.52 -27.83
C ILE A 288 27.25 -9.53 -26.72
N SER A 289 27.09 -10.37 -25.69
CA SER A 289 28.05 -10.55 -24.58
C SER A 289 29.41 -11.08 -25.06
N LYS A 290 29.44 -12.04 -25.99
CA LYS A 290 30.68 -12.51 -26.65
C LYS A 290 31.36 -11.39 -27.44
N THR A 291 30.59 -10.53 -28.11
CA THR A 291 31.12 -9.40 -28.89
C THR A 291 31.71 -8.34 -27.96
N PHE A 292 31.01 -8.01 -26.85
CA PHE A 292 31.54 -7.13 -25.80
C PHE A 292 32.83 -7.71 -25.18
N ARG A 293 32.88 -9.01 -24.91
CA ARG A 293 34.05 -9.69 -24.36
C ARG A 293 35.24 -9.68 -25.33
N ALA A 294 34.99 -9.93 -26.61
CA ALA A 294 36.01 -9.83 -27.65
C ALA A 294 36.52 -8.38 -27.76
N TYR A 295 35.63 -7.39 -27.67
CA TYR A 295 35.99 -5.97 -27.74
C TYR A 295 36.89 -5.52 -26.58
N LEU A 296 36.57 -5.89 -25.33
CA LEU A 296 37.39 -5.57 -24.16
C LEU A 296 38.79 -6.21 -24.22
N ILE A 297 38.90 -7.41 -24.81
CA ILE A 297 40.20 -8.06 -25.05
C ILE A 297 41.02 -7.26 -26.08
N ILE A 298 40.37 -6.66 -27.07
CA ILE A 298 41.02 -5.92 -28.15
C ILE A 298 41.40 -4.49 -27.71
N PHE A 299 40.53 -3.80 -26.96
CA PHE A 299 40.73 -2.38 -26.58
C PHE A 299 40.36 -2.08 -25.11
N PRO A 300 41.33 -2.14 -24.18
CA PRO A 300 41.11 -1.76 -22.77
C PRO A 300 40.72 -0.28 -22.60
N ASP A 301 41.24 0.61 -23.45
CA ASP A 301 41.07 2.07 -23.29
C ASP A 301 39.75 2.63 -23.86
N SER A 302 38.76 1.79 -24.18
CA SER A 302 37.48 2.20 -24.80
C SER A 302 36.24 1.77 -24.01
N GLU A 303 36.45 1.38 -22.75
CA GLU A 303 35.40 0.93 -21.83
C GLU A 303 34.26 1.96 -21.66
N SER A 304 34.57 3.26 -21.61
CA SER A 304 33.56 4.31 -21.43
C SER A 304 32.52 4.38 -22.57
N ARG A 305 32.96 4.23 -23.82
CA ARG A 305 32.05 4.28 -24.99
C ARG A 305 31.19 3.01 -25.09
N LEU A 306 31.74 1.89 -24.62
CA LEU A 306 31.06 0.61 -24.51
C LEU A 306 29.92 0.68 -23.47
N ILE A 307 30.17 1.35 -22.33
CA ILE A 307 29.17 1.60 -21.29
C ILE A 307 28.03 2.46 -21.84
N GLU A 308 28.33 3.55 -22.56
CA GLU A 308 27.32 4.42 -23.20
C GLU A 308 26.41 3.64 -24.18
N LEU A 309 27.01 2.79 -25.03
CA LEU A 309 26.26 1.98 -25.99
C LEU A 309 25.42 0.90 -25.30
N ALA A 310 25.95 0.26 -24.25
CA ALA A 310 25.20 -0.71 -23.46
C ALA A 310 23.97 -0.05 -22.80
N HIS A 311 24.15 1.14 -22.18
CA HIS A 311 23.05 1.91 -21.60
C HIS A 311 22.01 2.33 -22.65
N ALA A 312 22.44 2.76 -23.84
CA ALA A 312 21.52 3.12 -24.94
C ALA A 312 20.69 1.92 -25.44
N LEU A 313 21.30 0.74 -25.56
CA LEU A 313 20.60 -0.49 -25.96
C LEU A 313 19.53 -0.90 -24.95
N PHE A 314 19.86 -0.92 -23.66
CA PHE A 314 18.89 -1.24 -22.62
C PHE A 314 17.80 -0.18 -22.53
N THR A 315 18.13 1.11 -22.67
CA THR A 315 17.13 2.19 -22.69
C THR A 315 16.09 1.97 -23.79
N ASN A 316 16.51 1.62 -25.00
CA ASN A 316 15.59 1.36 -26.11
C ASN A 316 14.71 0.11 -25.87
N ARG A 317 15.30 -0.97 -25.37
CA ARG A 317 14.56 -2.20 -25.02
C ARG A 317 13.52 -1.96 -23.92
N TYR A 318 13.86 -1.20 -22.90
CA TYR A 318 12.91 -0.80 -21.86
C TYR A 318 11.81 0.14 -22.39
N GLU A 319 12.12 0.99 -23.36
CA GLU A 319 11.11 1.84 -24.01
C GLU A 319 10.10 1.01 -24.81
N THR A 320 10.55 -0.07 -25.48
CA THR A 320 9.64 -1.02 -26.13
C THR A 320 8.66 -1.65 -25.12
N VAL A 321 9.14 -1.99 -23.92
CA VAL A 321 8.27 -2.49 -22.84
C VAL A 321 7.30 -1.40 -22.35
N ARG A 322 7.73 -0.13 -22.27
CA ARG A 322 6.83 0.99 -21.90
C ARG A 322 5.76 1.25 -22.96
N GLU A 323 6.08 1.12 -24.24
CA GLU A 323 5.09 1.24 -25.31
C GLU A 323 4.08 0.10 -25.26
N ALA A 324 4.56 -1.13 -25.04
CA ALA A 324 3.72 -2.31 -24.88
C ALA A 324 2.77 -2.17 -23.66
N LEU A 325 3.19 -1.48 -22.59
CA LEU A 325 2.37 -1.20 -21.41
C LEU A 325 1.12 -0.36 -21.72
N LYS A 326 1.11 0.42 -22.80
CA LYS A 326 -0.05 1.21 -23.22
C LYS A 326 -1.20 0.33 -23.76
N GLU A 327 -0.92 -0.89 -24.20
CA GLU A 327 -1.91 -1.81 -24.82
C GLU A 327 -2.51 -2.85 -23.85
N ARG A 328 -2.34 -2.67 -22.53
CA ARG A 328 -2.82 -3.57 -21.45
C ARG A 328 -2.26 -4.99 -21.58
N ILE A 329 -1.07 -5.19 -21.04
CA ILE A 329 -0.38 -6.48 -21.01
C ILE A 329 -0.69 -7.21 -19.69
N PRO A 330 -0.99 -8.52 -19.69
CA PRO A 330 -1.15 -9.28 -18.46
C PRO A 330 0.17 -9.37 -17.70
N SER A 331 0.10 -9.38 -16.36
CA SER A 331 1.29 -9.43 -15.51
C SER A 331 2.24 -10.61 -15.79
N THR A 332 1.75 -11.73 -16.35
CA THR A 332 2.60 -12.86 -16.76
C THR A 332 3.57 -12.51 -17.89
N ASP A 333 3.11 -11.75 -18.86
CA ASP A 333 3.87 -11.41 -20.06
C ASP A 333 4.85 -10.27 -19.72
N LEU A 334 4.43 -9.34 -18.87
CA LEU A 334 5.31 -8.33 -18.27
C LEU A 334 6.45 -8.98 -17.47
N LEU A 335 6.14 -9.95 -16.62
CA LEU A 335 7.15 -10.70 -15.86
C LEU A 335 8.11 -11.47 -16.76
N ALA A 336 7.63 -12.07 -17.85
CA ALA A 336 8.47 -12.77 -18.81
C ALA A 336 9.44 -11.80 -19.51
N MET A 337 8.95 -10.63 -19.96
CA MET A 337 9.78 -9.59 -20.57
C MET A 337 10.81 -9.03 -19.59
N LEU A 338 10.40 -8.70 -18.36
CA LEU A 338 11.30 -8.19 -17.33
C LEU A 338 12.35 -9.22 -16.88
N ARG A 339 11.99 -10.51 -16.84
CA ARG A 339 12.93 -11.60 -16.57
C ARG A 339 13.99 -11.70 -17.67
N GLY A 340 13.57 -11.68 -18.94
CA GLY A 340 14.50 -11.70 -20.07
C GLY A 340 15.45 -10.51 -20.03
N LEU A 341 14.95 -9.30 -19.77
CA LEU A 341 15.79 -8.10 -19.66
C LEU A 341 16.74 -8.13 -18.46
N TRP A 342 16.36 -8.73 -17.34
CA TRP A 342 17.23 -8.91 -16.19
C TRP A 342 18.34 -9.93 -16.46
N GLU A 343 17.99 -11.09 -17.04
CA GLU A 343 18.97 -12.11 -17.44
C GLU A 343 19.97 -11.51 -18.44
N ASP A 344 19.48 -10.75 -19.42
CA ASP A 344 20.30 -10.02 -20.38
C ASP A 344 21.23 -9.00 -19.71
N ALA A 345 20.73 -8.24 -18.72
CA ALA A 345 21.52 -7.25 -17.99
C ALA A 345 22.64 -7.91 -17.16
N THR A 346 22.34 -9.03 -16.49
CA THR A 346 23.34 -9.79 -15.74
C THR A 346 24.41 -10.42 -16.63
N ALA A 347 24.04 -10.93 -17.81
CA ALA A 347 24.97 -11.52 -18.77
C ALA A 347 25.94 -10.50 -19.40
N ILE A 348 25.55 -9.21 -19.43
CA ILE A 348 26.41 -8.12 -19.91
C ILE A 348 27.23 -7.52 -18.76
N ASP A 349 26.72 -7.49 -17.53
CA ASP A 349 27.44 -7.04 -16.33
C ASP A 349 28.61 -7.98 -15.93
N GLU A 350 28.49 -9.29 -16.23
CA GLU A 350 29.63 -10.24 -16.14
C GLU A 350 30.81 -9.83 -17.02
N VAL A 351 30.54 -9.07 -18.09
CA VAL A 351 31.55 -8.62 -19.06
C VAL A 351 31.99 -7.18 -18.75
N ILE A 352 31.09 -6.30 -18.30
CA ILE A 352 31.36 -4.88 -18.00
C ILE A 352 30.85 -4.56 -16.59
N SER A 353 31.56 -4.97 -15.56
CA SER A 353 31.14 -4.75 -14.16
C SER A 353 31.17 -3.28 -13.73
N GLU A 354 31.86 -2.41 -14.47
CA GLU A 354 31.90 -0.96 -14.23
C GLU A 354 30.63 -0.22 -14.75
N ALA A 355 29.82 -0.87 -15.60
CA ALA A 355 28.63 -0.27 -16.20
C ALA A 355 27.42 -0.23 -15.25
N ALA A 356 27.46 -0.98 -14.14
CA ALA A 356 26.38 -1.09 -13.15
C ALA A 356 24.99 -1.31 -13.77
N LEU A 357 24.92 -2.08 -14.86
CA LEU A 357 23.66 -2.37 -15.56
C LEU A 357 22.58 -2.98 -14.65
N PRO A 358 22.91 -3.82 -13.64
CA PRO A 358 21.93 -4.31 -12.68
C PRO A 358 21.29 -3.23 -11.81
N ALA A 359 21.99 -2.11 -11.56
CA ALA A 359 21.43 -0.99 -10.82
C ALA A 359 20.47 -0.18 -11.71
N PHE A 360 20.86 0.08 -12.96
CA PHE A 360 20.02 0.76 -13.95
C PHE A 360 18.77 -0.05 -14.30
N SER A 361 18.89 -1.36 -14.49
CA SER A 361 17.76 -2.25 -14.77
C SER A 361 16.81 -2.34 -13.57
N LEU A 362 17.33 -2.30 -12.34
CA LEU A 362 16.49 -2.25 -11.13
C LEU A 362 15.70 -0.95 -11.04
N GLU A 363 16.30 0.21 -11.29
CA GLU A 363 15.62 1.51 -11.28
C GLU A 363 14.58 1.63 -12.42
N THR A 364 14.95 1.17 -13.62
CA THR A 364 14.03 1.22 -14.77
C THR A 364 12.85 0.25 -14.59
N THR A 365 13.12 -0.96 -14.05
CA THR A 365 12.05 -1.93 -13.76
C THR A 365 11.14 -1.44 -12.64
N ARG A 366 11.70 -0.78 -11.62
CA ARG A 366 10.94 -0.12 -10.55
C ARG A 366 9.93 0.88 -11.13
N ASP A 367 10.36 1.72 -12.07
CA ASP A 367 9.46 2.69 -12.72
C ASP A 367 8.39 2.04 -13.59
N ILE A 368 8.75 1.00 -14.36
CA ILE A 368 7.80 0.26 -15.21
C ILE A 368 6.72 -0.42 -14.36
N ILE A 369 7.10 -1.06 -13.25
CA ILE A 369 6.13 -1.71 -12.37
C ILE A 369 5.19 -0.68 -11.73
N LYS A 370 5.72 0.45 -11.28
CA LYS A 370 4.90 1.55 -10.74
C LYS A 370 3.90 2.05 -11.80
N GLN A 371 4.33 2.21 -13.04
CA GLN A 371 3.46 2.63 -14.15
C GLN A 371 2.41 1.57 -14.49
N HIS A 372 2.75 0.27 -14.44
CA HIS A 372 1.81 -0.83 -14.66
C HIS A 372 0.67 -0.80 -13.64
N ILE A 373 1.02 -0.71 -12.35
CA ILE A 373 0.05 -0.66 -11.25
C ILE A 373 -0.88 0.55 -11.42
N ALA A 374 -0.32 1.74 -11.70
CA ALA A 374 -1.11 2.96 -11.91
C ALA A 374 -2.07 2.84 -13.12
N THR A 375 -1.61 2.22 -14.21
CA THR A 375 -2.39 2.03 -15.44
C THR A 375 -3.53 1.03 -15.22
N ALA A 376 -3.28 -0.05 -14.46
CA ALA A 376 -4.29 -1.03 -14.10
C ALA A 376 -5.43 -0.42 -13.26
N PHE A 377 -5.12 0.43 -12.27
CA PHE A 377 -6.12 1.17 -11.51
C PHE A 377 -6.91 2.17 -12.37
N LEU A 378 -6.25 2.87 -13.30
CA LEU A 378 -6.92 3.79 -14.23
C LEU A 378 -7.91 3.06 -15.13
N HIS A 379 -7.53 1.89 -15.66
CA HIS A 379 -8.41 1.05 -16.46
C HIS A 379 -9.64 0.59 -15.65
N LEU A 380 -9.45 0.13 -14.41
CA LEU A 380 -10.58 -0.24 -13.56
C LEU A 380 -11.52 0.95 -13.33
N GLN A 381 -10.97 2.14 -13.10
CA GLN A 381 -11.78 3.36 -12.96
C GLN A 381 -12.59 3.63 -14.22
N THR A 382 -11.98 3.56 -15.41
CA THR A 382 -12.70 3.76 -16.69
C THR A 382 -13.77 2.69 -16.92
N GLU A 383 -13.51 1.43 -16.60
CA GLU A 383 -14.50 0.35 -16.74
C GLU A 383 -15.71 0.55 -15.81
N ILE A 384 -15.49 1.02 -14.58
CA ILE A 384 -16.58 1.35 -13.65
C ILE A 384 -17.36 2.54 -14.18
N SER A 385 -16.68 3.60 -14.63
CA SER A 385 -17.32 4.80 -15.19
C SER A 385 -18.15 4.48 -16.43
N ASP A 386 -17.65 3.66 -17.35
CA ASP A 386 -18.37 3.26 -18.55
C ASP A 386 -19.68 2.53 -18.22
N VAL A 387 -19.67 1.63 -17.22
CA VAL A 387 -20.87 0.96 -16.74
C VAL A 387 -21.86 1.94 -16.12
N LEU A 388 -21.40 2.96 -15.38
CA LEU A 388 -22.29 3.98 -14.83
C LEU A 388 -22.87 4.91 -15.91
N VAL A 389 -22.08 5.29 -16.92
CA VAL A 389 -22.47 6.26 -17.95
C VAL A 389 -23.35 5.62 -19.03
N THR A 390 -23.03 4.41 -19.52
CA THR A 390 -23.85 3.73 -20.55
C THR A 390 -25.29 3.46 -20.12
N HIS A 391 -25.57 3.44 -18.81
CA HIS A 391 -26.91 3.24 -18.28
C HIS A 391 -27.64 4.55 -17.92
N SER A 392 -26.97 5.71 -18.05
CA SER A 392 -27.56 7.04 -17.77
C SER A 392 -28.21 7.70 -18.99
N THR A 393 -27.85 7.28 -20.21
CA THR A 393 -28.27 7.91 -21.48
C THR A 393 -29.48 7.26 -22.15
N SER A 394 -30.04 6.20 -21.56
CA SER A 394 -31.25 5.55 -22.06
C SER A 394 -32.50 6.28 -21.58
N ASN A 395 -33.11 7.03 -22.51
CA ASN A 395 -34.27 7.91 -22.32
C ASN A 395 -35.44 7.35 -21.48
N GLU A 396 -35.88 8.17 -20.53
CA GLU A 396 -37.24 8.44 -19.99
C GLU A 396 -38.28 7.32 -19.71
N LYS A 397 -38.03 6.05 -20.02
CA LYS A 397 -38.87 4.91 -19.59
C LYS A 397 -37.99 3.66 -19.40
N LEU A 398 -37.17 3.65 -18.35
CA LEU A 398 -36.48 2.41 -17.97
C LEU A 398 -37.42 1.52 -17.15
N GLU A 399 -37.65 0.30 -17.63
CA GLU A 399 -38.38 -0.74 -16.90
C GLU A 399 -37.66 -1.07 -15.58
N GLU A 400 -38.45 -1.34 -14.54
CA GLU A 400 -38.02 -1.55 -13.15
C GLU A 400 -36.91 -2.62 -12.99
N SER A 401 -36.78 -3.54 -13.94
CA SER A 401 -35.79 -4.62 -13.98
C SER A 401 -34.40 -4.21 -14.48
N GLN A 402 -34.30 -3.21 -15.36
CA GLN A 402 -33.05 -2.83 -16.02
C GLN A 402 -32.12 -2.04 -15.10
N LEU A 403 -32.70 -1.19 -14.25
CA LEU A 403 -31.98 -0.37 -13.28
C LEU A 403 -31.39 -1.20 -12.13
N GLN A 404 -32.15 -2.16 -11.61
CA GLN A 404 -31.67 -3.09 -10.59
C GLN A 404 -30.56 -4.01 -11.15
N THR A 405 -30.69 -4.42 -12.41
CA THR A 405 -29.63 -5.17 -13.12
C THR A 405 -28.37 -4.32 -13.31
N ALA A 406 -28.50 -3.04 -13.66
CA ALA A 406 -27.37 -2.12 -13.80
C ALA A 406 -26.67 -1.85 -12.45
N MET A 407 -27.44 -1.70 -11.37
CA MET A 407 -26.90 -1.56 -10.01
C MET A 407 -26.15 -2.82 -9.58
N GLU A 408 -26.68 -4.00 -9.84
CA GLU A 408 -26.01 -5.24 -9.45
C GLU A 408 -24.76 -5.48 -10.30
N LYS A 409 -24.79 -5.14 -11.60
CA LYS A 409 -23.61 -5.14 -12.47
C LYS A 409 -22.52 -4.18 -11.97
N SER A 410 -22.86 -2.96 -11.53
CA SER A 410 -21.86 -2.01 -11.03
C SER A 410 -21.25 -2.47 -9.70
N LYS A 411 -22.04 -3.02 -8.77
CA LYS A 411 -21.53 -3.63 -7.54
C LYS A 411 -20.58 -4.81 -7.82
N ILE A 412 -20.98 -5.71 -8.72
CA ILE A 412 -20.16 -6.85 -9.12
C ILE A 412 -18.88 -6.34 -9.77
N LYS A 413 -18.95 -5.37 -10.68
CA LYS A 413 -17.76 -4.85 -11.37
C LYS A 413 -16.78 -4.16 -10.43
N VAL A 414 -17.28 -3.40 -9.45
CA VAL A 414 -16.43 -2.77 -8.41
C VAL A 414 -15.79 -3.83 -7.53
N SER A 415 -16.55 -4.81 -7.02
CA SER A 415 -16.00 -5.84 -6.13
C SER A 415 -15.07 -6.81 -6.85
N GLN A 416 -15.50 -7.34 -8.01
CA GLN A 416 -14.72 -8.29 -8.79
C GLN A 416 -13.49 -7.62 -9.40
N GLY A 417 -13.61 -6.39 -9.90
CA GLY A 417 -12.47 -5.66 -10.44
C GLY A 417 -11.36 -5.39 -9.42
N CYS A 418 -11.72 -5.11 -8.16
CA CYS A 418 -10.73 -5.01 -7.09
C CYS A 418 -10.04 -6.36 -6.79
N ILE A 419 -10.80 -7.46 -6.80
CA ILE A 419 -10.26 -8.82 -6.58
C ILE A 419 -9.36 -9.24 -7.74
N ASP A 420 -9.76 -8.98 -8.98
CA ASP A 420 -8.99 -9.30 -10.18
C ASP A 420 -7.65 -8.56 -10.18
N LEU A 421 -7.63 -7.27 -9.80
CA LEU A 421 -6.39 -6.50 -9.61
C LEU A 421 -5.51 -7.09 -8.49
N LEU A 422 -6.09 -7.46 -7.36
CA LEU A 422 -5.33 -8.09 -6.27
C LEU A 422 -4.71 -9.42 -6.69
N GLN A 423 -5.42 -10.24 -7.48
CA GLN A 423 -4.89 -11.47 -8.05
C GLN A 423 -3.77 -11.18 -9.05
N GLU A 424 -3.94 -10.18 -9.91
CA GLU A 424 -2.91 -9.76 -10.86
C GLU A 424 -1.63 -9.30 -10.15
N PHE A 425 -1.74 -8.46 -9.13
CA PHE A 425 -0.60 -8.00 -8.33
C PHE A 425 0.01 -9.11 -7.47
N ARG A 426 -0.79 -10.11 -7.05
CA ARG A 426 -0.26 -11.31 -6.39
C ARG A 426 0.61 -12.11 -7.34
N HIS A 427 0.19 -12.29 -8.59
CA HIS A 427 1.03 -12.93 -9.62
C HIS A 427 2.34 -12.16 -9.86
N LEU A 428 2.31 -10.83 -9.77
CA LEU A 428 3.50 -9.99 -9.86
C LEU A 428 4.49 -10.23 -8.71
N ILE A 429 3.99 -10.40 -7.47
CA ILE A 429 4.81 -10.66 -6.28
C ILE A 429 5.35 -12.10 -6.22
N ASP A 430 4.55 -13.07 -6.66
CA ASP A 430 4.93 -14.49 -6.67
C ASP A 430 6.00 -14.81 -7.75
N GLY A 431 6.32 -13.85 -8.61
CA GLY A 431 7.40 -13.94 -9.58
C GLY A 431 8.77 -14.10 -8.90
N ASN A 432 9.31 -15.32 -8.89
CA ASN A 432 10.67 -15.57 -8.41
C ASN A 432 11.72 -15.05 -9.41
N THR A 433 12.14 -13.79 -9.24
CA THR A 433 13.40 -13.23 -9.76
C THR A 433 14.09 -12.44 -8.65
N GLU A 434 15.42 -12.43 -8.65
CA GLU A 434 16.22 -11.72 -7.63
C GLU A 434 15.88 -10.22 -7.55
N LEU A 435 15.49 -9.63 -8.68
CA LEU A 435 15.02 -8.25 -8.78
C LEU A 435 13.67 -8.04 -8.07
N LEU A 436 12.71 -8.96 -8.20
CA LEU A 436 11.40 -8.84 -7.56
C LEU A 436 11.48 -9.02 -6.04
N VAL A 437 12.42 -9.81 -5.54
CA VAL A 437 12.67 -9.93 -4.09
C VAL A 437 13.08 -8.57 -3.51
N LYS A 438 13.92 -7.80 -4.21
CA LYS A 438 14.35 -6.46 -3.77
C LYS A 438 13.25 -5.40 -3.91
N LEU A 439 12.35 -5.56 -4.88
CA LEU A 439 11.24 -4.63 -5.12
C LEU A 439 9.95 -4.99 -4.39
N LYS A 440 9.86 -6.16 -3.75
CA LYS A 440 8.63 -6.68 -3.14
C LYS A 440 7.99 -5.68 -2.16
N ASP A 441 8.79 -5.10 -1.27
CA ASP A 441 8.29 -4.13 -0.29
C ASP A 441 7.77 -2.85 -0.96
N LEU A 442 8.44 -2.39 -2.02
CA LEU A 442 8.01 -1.23 -2.81
C LEU A 442 6.72 -1.52 -3.60
N ILE A 443 6.58 -2.73 -4.15
CA ILE A 443 5.36 -3.16 -4.85
C ILE A 443 4.18 -3.19 -3.87
N ILE A 444 4.39 -3.73 -2.67
CA ILE A 444 3.38 -3.73 -1.61
C ILE A 444 2.96 -2.29 -1.30
N ASP A 445 3.91 -1.38 -1.13
CA ASP A 445 3.62 0.03 -0.84
C ASP A 445 2.85 0.71 -1.99
N TRP A 446 3.20 0.47 -3.26
CA TRP A 446 2.48 1.05 -4.40
C TRP A 446 1.08 0.46 -4.59
N VAL A 447 0.88 -0.82 -4.29
CA VAL A 447 -0.47 -1.43 -4.32
C VAL A 447 -1.34 -0.78 -3.23
N GLN A 448 -0.81 -0.61 -2.02
CA GLN A 448 -1.53 0.07 -0.93
C GLN A 448 -1.85 1.54 -1.26
N GLU A 449 -0.87 2.29 -1.77
CA GLU A 449 -1.05 3.67 -2.22
C GLU A 449 -2.06 3.74 -3.39
N GLY A 450 -1.96 2.81 -4.33
CA GLY A 450 -2.85 2.71 -5.48
C GLY A 450 -4.31 2.47 -5.10
N PHE A 451 -4.58 1.59 -4.13
CA PHE A 451 -5.96 1.41 -3.61
C PHE A 451 -6.48 2.67 -2.92
N GLN A 452 -5.64 3.35 -2.12
CA GLN A 452 -6.02 4.60 -1.45
C GLN A 452 -6.40 5.68 -2.47
N ASP A 453 -5.56 5.91 -3.47
CA ASP A 453 -5.78 6.89 -4.54
C ASP A 453 -6.97 6.51 -5.44
N PHE A 454 -7.11 5.23 -5.79
CA PHE A 454 -8.24 4.72 -6.57
C PHE A 454 -9.58 5.04 -5.91
N PHE A 455 -9.75 4.74 -4.62
CA PHE A 455 -11.00 5.01 -3.92
C PHE A 455 -11.27 6.51 -3.77
N GLN A 456 -10.25 7.35 -3.58
CA GLN A 456 -10.41 8.80 -3.56
C GLN A 456 -10.83 9.35 -4.93
N LYS A 457 -10.20 8.90 -6.01
CA LYS A 457 -10.55 9.29 -7.39
C LYS A 457 -11.94 8.80 -7.78
N LEU A 458 -12.33 7.61 -7.34
CA LEU A 458 -13.66 7.05 -7.57
C LEU A 458 -14.75 7.87 -6.86
N ASP A 459 -14.53 8.26 -5.60
CA ASP A 459 -15.43 9.19 -4.88
C ASP A 459 -15.53 10.54 -5.59
N GLY A 460 -14.40 11.11 -6.03
CA GLY A 460 -14.37 12.34 -6.83
C GLY A 460 -15.18 12.22 -8.12
N HIS A 461 -15.10 11.08 -8.81
CA HIS A 461 -15.90 10.81 -9.99
C HIS A 461 -17.41 10.69 -9.67
N PHE A 462 -17.79 10.11 -8.53
CA PHE A 462 -19.19 10.09 -8.09
C PHE A 462 -19.75 11.49 -7.84
N HIS A 463 -18.96 12.40 -7.26
CA HIS A 463 -19.36 13.81 -7.11
C HIS A 463 -19.55 14.51 -8.45
N LEU A 464 -18.69 14.23 -9.43
CA LEU A 464 -18.83 14.73 -10.80
C LEU A 464 -20.12 14.24 -11.47
N LEU A 465 -20.42 12.94 -11.38
CA LEU A 465 -21.65 12.33 -11.90
C LEU A 465 -22.91 12.82 -11.20
N SER A 466 -22.83 13.19 -9.92
CA SER A 466 -23.93 13.78 -9.16
C SER A 466 -24.24 15.24 -9.55
N GLY A 467 -23.45 15.88 -10.43
CA GLY A 467 -23.66 17.26 -10.86
C GLY A 467 -23.28 18.32 -9.83
N ARG A 468 -22.62 17.93 -8.74
CA ARG A 468 -22.22 18.83 -7.65
C ARG A 468 -20.71 19.07 -7.70
N SER A 469 -20.29 19.91 -8.65
CA SER A 469 -18.91 20.41 -8.71
C SER A 469 -18.66 21.38 -7.55
N THR A 470 -17.97 20.91 -6.51
CA THR A 470 -17.24 21.80 -5.60
C THR A 470 -15.83 21.26 -5.38
N GLY A 471 -14.91 21.68 -6.25
CA GLY A 471 -13.49 21.95 -6.00
C GLY A 471 -12.59 20.84 -5.44
N PHE A 472 -11.75 20.28 -6.31
CA PHE A 472 -10.33 20.05 -5.98
C PHE A 472 -9.47 20.45 -7.18
N SER A 473 -8.35 21.11 -6.90
CA SER A 473 -7.61 21.94 -7.84
C SER A 473 -6.74 21.19 -8.85
N GLN A 474 -6.68 21.79 -10.03
CA GLN A 474 -5.54 22.00 -10.94
C GLN A 474 -5.30 21.03 -12.12
N GLU A 475 -5.54 21.62 -13.31
CA GLU A 475 -4.99 21.37 -14.65
C GLU A 475 -5.52 20.18 -15.47
N SER A 476 -6.48 20.49 -16.36
CA SER A 476 -6.32 20.43 -17.84
C SER A 476 -7.66 20.19 -18.56
N SER A 477 -7.84 20.93 -19.66
CA SER A 477 -8.83 20.77 -20.74
C SER A 477 -10.32 21.08 -20.46
N THR A 478 -10.69 22.26 -20.98
CA THR A 478 -11.92 22.60 -21.69
C THR A 478 -12.83 21.43 -22.10
N VAL A 479 -13.90 21.17 -21.34
CA VAL A 479 -15.15 20.63 -21.88
C VAL A 479 -16.34 21.26 -21.14
N ASP A 480 -17.37 21.57 -21.92
CA ASP A 480 -18.52 22.42 -21.66
C ASP A 480 -19.22 22.31 -20.29
N PHE A 481 -19.64 23.48 -19.80
CA PHE A 481 -20.67 23.64 -18.76
C PHE A 481 -21.96 22.93 -19.19
N VAL A 482 -22.16 21.68 -18.79
CA VAL A 482 -23.44 20.99 -18.95
C VAL A 482 -24.42 21.54 -17.92
N GLN A 483 -25.54 22.06 -18.43
CA GLN A 483 -26.68 22.58 -17.67
C GLN A 483 -27.13 21.62 -16.56
N ILE A 484 -27.41 22.19 -15.39
CA ILE A 484 -27.86 21.55 -14.13
C ILE A 484 -29.19 20.77 -14.25
N ASP A 485 -29.82 20.70 -15.42
CA ASP A 485 -31.18 20.17 -15.61
C ASP A 485 -31.28 18.72 -16.14
N LYS A 486 -30.18 17.95 -16.23
CA LYS A 486 -30.20 16.59 -16.85
C LYS A 486 -29.46 15.47 -16.09
N VAL A 487 -29.24 15.57 -14.78
CA VAL A 487 -28.78 14.37 -14.03
C VAL A 487 -30.00 13.51 -13.71
N PRO A 488 -30.08 12.24 -14.15
CA PRO A 488 -31.17 11.35 -13.75
C PRO A 488 -31.17 11.24 -12.22
N THR A 489 -32.24 11.68 -11.55
CA THR A 489 -32.34 11.61 -10.06
C THR A 489 -32.10 10.21 -9.52
N VAL A 490 -32.41 9.20 -10.33
CA VAL A 490 -32.21 7.79 -10.03
C VAL A 490 -30.72 7.44 -9.90
N LEU A 491 -29.84 8.06 -10.70
CA LEU A 491 -28.39 7.85 -10.65
C LEU A 491 -27.81 8.31 -9.30
N VAL A 492 -28.28 9.45 -8.77
CA VAL A 492 -27.83 9.97 -7.47
C VAL A 492 -28.16 9.00 -6.33
N LEU A 493 -29.34 8.37 -6.39
CA LEU A 493 -29.73 7.36 -5.39
C LEU A 493 -28.92 6.06 -5.56
N MET A 494 -28.62 5.65 -6.80
CA MET A 494 -27.71 4.53 -7.07
C MET A 494 -26.30 4.78 -6.53
N LEU A 495 -25.76 5.99 -6.71
CA LEU A 495 -24.45 6.38 -6.16
C LEU A 495 -24.43 6.31 -4.64
N ALA A 496 -25.49 6.78 -3.97
CA ALA A 496 -25.63 6.66 -2.52
C ALA A 496 -25.60 5.20 -2.05
N GLN A 497 -26.30 4.31 -2.76
CA GLN A 497 -26.32 2.88 -2.46
C GLN A 497 -24.99 2.18 -2.77
N LEU A 498 -24.30 2.60 -3.84
CA LEU A 498 -22.98 2.08 -4.20
C LEU A 498 -21.93 2.48 -3.15
N CYS A 499 -22.00 3.70 -2.60
CA CYS A 499 -21.14 4.12 -1.48
C CYS A 499 -21.32 3.23 -0.25
N VAL A 500 -22.56 2.89 0.10
CA VAL A 500 -22.87 1.97 1.21
C VAL A 500 -22.33 0.56 0.92
N PHE A 501 -22.49 0.08 -0.31
CA PHE A 501 -21.95 -1.22 -0.72
C PHE A 501 -20.42 -1.26 -0.62
N ILE A 502 -19.74 -0.22 -1.11
CA ILE A 502 -18.28 -0.09 -1.02
C ILE A 502 -17.83 -0.10 0.44
N GLU A 503 -18.51 0.65 1.30
CA GLU A 503 -18.22 0.71 2.74
C GLU A 503 -18.40 -0.65 3.43
N GLN A 504 -19.50 -1.34 3.18
CA GLN A 504 -19.90 -2.54 3.94
C GLN A 504 -19.30 -3.85 3.41
N THR A 505 -18.93 -3.91 2.13
CA THR A 505 -18.56 -5.18 1.50
C THR A 505 -17.24 -5.11 0.73
N THR A 506 -17.04 -4.09 -0.12
CA THR A 506 -15.80 -4.00 -0.93
C THR A 506 -14.59 -3.69 -0.07
N ILE A 507 -14.63 -2.64 0.77
CA ILE A 507 -13.48 -2.26 1.61
C ILE A 507 -13.07 -3.37 2.57
N PRO A 508 -13.99 -4.05 3.31
CA PRO A 508 -13.61 -5.16 4.17
C PRO A 508 -12.94 -6.31 3.41
N LYS A 509 -13.48 -6.71 2.25
CA LYS A 509 -12.88 -7.78 1.41
C LYS A 509 -11.50 -7.40 0.90
N VAL A 510 -11.34 -6.19 0.36
CA VAL A 510 -10.03 -5.68 -0.09
C VAL A 510 -9.06 -5.62 1.09
N THR A 511 -9.51 -5.23 2.28
CA THR A 511 -8.66 -5.18 3.49
C THR A 511 -8.20 -6.57 3.92
N GLU A 512 -9.08 -7.56 3.87
CA GLU A 512 -8.78 -8.96 4.20
C GLU A 512 -7.76 -9.55 3.20
N ASP A 513 -8.03 -9.43 1.90
CA ASP A 513 -7.13 -9.93 0.85
C ASP A 513 -5.76 -9.23 0.85
N LEU A 514 -5.74 -7.93 1.16
CA LEU A 514 -4.51 -7.14 1.29
C LEU A 514 -3.71 -7.54 2.55
N ALA A 515 -4.39 -7.87 3.65
CA ALA A 515 -3.72 -8.39 4.85
C ALA A 515 -3.11 -9.77 4.62
N ASP A 516 -3.80 -10.63 3.87
CA ASP A 516 -3.35 -11.99 3.56
C ASP A 516 -2.17 -12.02 2.60
N SER A 517 -2.19 -11.20 1.55
CA SER A 517 -1.18 -11.28 0.47
C SER A 517 -0.12 -10.17 0.50
N PHE A 518 -0.37 -9.05 1.19
CA PHE A 518 0.47 -7.84 1.16
C PHE A 518 0.80 -7.32 2.57
N SER A 519 0.99 -8.23 3.54
CA SER A 519 1.45 -7.89 4.90
C SER A 519 2.97 -7.67 4.94
N GLY A 520 3.43 -6.52 5.47
CA GLY A 520 4.86 -6.28 5.73
C GLY A 520 5.48 -4.97 5.22
N GLY A 521 4.72 -4.05 4.61
CA GLY A 521 5.24 -2.73 4.17
C GLY A 521 5.72 -1.85 5.33
N GLY A 522 6.97 -2.04 5.76
CA GLY A 522 7.57 -1.38 6.92
C GLY A 522 8.79 -0.52 6.61
N ALA A 523 9.33 -0.57 5.38
CA ALA A 523 10.51 0.19 4.97
C ALA A 523 10.15 1.58 4.43
N ARG A 524 9.36 2.36 5.20
CA ARG A 524 8.96 3.71 4.76
C ARG A 524 10.08 4.74 4.96
N SER A 525 10.72 5.14 3.88
CA SER A 525 11.33 6.48 3.78
C SER A 525 10.23 7.51 3.48
N SER A 526 10.44 8.78 3.86
CA SER A 526 9.49 9.90 3.75
C SER A 526 9.03 10.27 2.31
N GLU A 527 9.37 9.48 1.30
CA GLU A 527 9.17 9.78 -0.13
C GLU A 527 7.95 9.11 -0.77
N TYR A 528 7.24 8.21 -0.08
CA TYR A 528 6.11 7.45 -0.63
C TYR A 528 4.77 7.83 0.02
N GLY A 529 3.67 7.67 -0.73
CA GLY A 529 2.33 8.13 -0.36
C GLY A 529 1.71 7.43 0.87
N PRO A 530 0.54 7.90 1.33
CA PRO A 530 -0.11 7.35 2.51
C PRO A 530 -0.52 5.89 2.28
N PRO A 531 -0.43 5.02 3.31
CA PRO A 531 -0.92 3.65 3.21
C PRO A 531 -2.41 3.62 2.91
N PHE A 532 -2.88 2.48 2.45
CA PHE A 532 -4.30 2.19 2.48
C PHE A 532 -4.80 2.24 3.92
N VAL A 533 -5.68 3.20 4.23
CA VAL A 533 -6.31 3.34 5.55
C VAL A 533 -7.79 3.06 5.40
N PRO A 534 -8.24 1.81 5.65
CA PRO A 534 -9.64 1.42 5.48
C PRO A 534 -10.61 2.33 6.26
N GLY A 535 -10.21 2.77 7.46
CA GLY A 535 -11.02 3.65 8.30
C GLY A 535 -11.27 5.03 7.71
N GLU A 536 -10.32 5.58 6.96
CA GLU A 536 -10.47 6.89 6.29
C GLU A 536 -11.38 6.76 5.07
N ILE A 537 -11.16 5.75 4.24
CA ILE A 537 -11.97 5.50 3.05
C ILE A 537 -13.42 5.14 3.43
N CYS A 538 -13.64 4.33 4.48
CA CYS A 538 -14.99 4.07 5.00
C CYS A 538 -15.69 5.37 5.46
N ARG A 539 -14.96 6.27 6.15
CA ARG A 539 -15.51 7.57 6.56
C ARG A 539 -15.83 8.46 5.35
N LEU A 540 -14.98 8.45 4.33
CA LEU A 540 -15.19 9.18 3.09
C LEU A 540 -16.49 8.73 2.40
N TYR A 541 -16.62 7.43 2.12
CA TYR A 541 -17.81 6.89 1.46
C TYR A 541 -19.08 7.01 2.29
N ARG A 542 -18.99 6.92 3.62
CA ARG A 542 -20.13 7.19 4.51
C ARG A 542 -20.60 8.64 4.38
N SER A 543 -19.67 9.60 4.45
CA SER A 543 -19.97 11.02 4.28
C SER A 543 -20.51 11.34 2.88
N SER A 544 -19.89 10.80 1.83
CA SER A 544 -20.33 11.02 0.45
C SER A 544 -21.69 10.38 0.19
N GLY A 545 -21.94 9.17 0.67
CA GLY A 545 -23.24 8.52 0.62
C GLY A 545 -24.33 9.35 1.28
N GLU A 546 -24.07 9.92 2.47
CA GLU A 546 -25.04 10.76 3.18
C GLU A 546 -25.33 12.04 2.37
N LYS A 547 -24.29 12.65 1.77
CA LYS A 547 -24.43 13.82 0.89
C LYS A 547 -25.24 13.51 -0.37
N PHE A 548 -25.02 12.37 -1.01
CA PHE A 548 -25.79 11.95 -2.20
C PHE A 548 -27.25 11.68 -1.84
N LEU A 549 -27.51 11.01 -0.71
CA LEU A 549 -28.87 10.76 -0.24
C LEU A 549 -29.62 12.07 0.06
N GLN A 550 -28.97 13.00 0.77
CA GLN A 550 -29.52 14.35 1.00
C GLN A 550 -29.73 15.11 -0.31
N HIS A 551 -28.82 14.98 -1.28
CA HIS A 551 -28.95 15.62 -2.58
C HIS A 551 -30.17 15.09 -3.35
N TYR A 552 -30.40 13.77 -3.35
CA TYR A 552 -31.60 13.16 -3.91
C TYR A 552 -32.88 13.71 -3.27
N ILE A 553 -32.94 13.71 -1.92
CA ILE A 553 -34.09 14.24 -1.16
C ILE A 553 -34.34 15.70 -1.53
N ASN A 554 -33.29 16.52 -1.62
CA ASN A 554 -33.41 17.93 -1.99
C ASN A 554 -33.92 18.12 -3.43
N ILE A 555 -33.40 17.38 -4.42
CA ILE A 555 -33.86 17.49 -5.81
C ILE A 555 -35.34 17.11 -5.90
N LYS A 556 -35.76 16.00 -5.28
CA LYS A 556 -37.17 15.56 -5.28
C LYS A 556 -38.08 16.55 -4.57
N THR A 557 -37.68 17.03 -3.39
CA THR A 557 -38.42 18.04 -2.63
C THR A 557 -38.56 19.33 -3.43
N GLN A 558 -37.51 19.80 -4.10
CA GLN A 558 -37.55 20.99 -4.93
C GLN A 558 -38.45 20.83 -6.16
N LYS A 559 -38.43 19.65 -6.83
CA LYS A 559 -39.34 19.36 -7.95
C LYS A 559 -40.80 19.45 -7.51
N ILE A 560 -41.14 18.81 -6.39
CA ILE A 560 -42.49 18.83 -5.83
C ILE A 560 -42.87 20.24 -5.35
N SER A 561 -41.94 20.97 -4.71
CA SER A 561 -42.17 22.35 -4.27
C SER A 561 -42.43 23.31 -5.44
N LYS A 562 -41.67 23.22 -6.54
CA LYS A 562 -41.91 23.99 -7.77
C LYS A 562 -43.29 23.68 -8.36
N LEU A 563 -43.68 22.41 -8.38
CA LEU A 563 -45.00 21.98 -8.82
C LEU A 563 -46.11 22.59 -7.96
N LEU A 564 -45.99 22.47 -6.62
CA LEU A 564 -46.93 23.05 -5.68
C LEU A 564 -47.03 24.57 -5.83
N ASN A 565 -45.89 25.28 -5.90
CA ASN A 565 -45.86 26.72 -6.03
C ASN A 565 -46.54 27.20 -7.33
N LYS A 566 -46.30 26.52 -8.46
CA LYS A 566 -47.00 26.80 -9.74
C LYS A 566 -48.52 26.65 -9.59
N ARG A 567 -48.98 25.59 -8.91
CA ARG A 567 -50.42 25.32 -8.72
C ARG A 567 -51.09 26.29 -7.76
N PHE A 568 -50.42 26.69 -6.68
CA PHE A 568 -50.96 27.63 -5.71
C PHE A 568 -50.90 29.10 -6.17
N SER A 569 -49.99 29.45 -7.08
CA SER A 569 -49.91 30.80 -7.68
C SER A 569 -50.89 31.04 -8.83
N THR A 570 -51.49 29.99 -9.41
CA THR A 570 -52.40 30.10 -10.57
C THR A 570 -53.81 30.60 -10.20
N PRO A 571 -54.49 30.08 -9.16
CA PRO A 571 -55.83 30.53 -8.80
C PRO A 571 -55.82 31.78 -7.89
N VAL A 572 -56.78 32.68 -8.10
CA VAL A 572 -57.04 33.80 -7.18
C VAL A 572 -57.87 33.29 -5.99
N TRP A 573 -57.20 32.91 -4.91
CA TRP A 573 -57.82 32.35 -3.69
C TRP A 573 -58.87 33.27 -3.03
N LEU A 574 -58.84 34.59 -3.28
CA LEU A 574 -59.86 35.52 -2.79
C LEU A 574 -61.23 35.37 -3.48
N LYS A 575 -61.28 34.80 -4.69
CA LYS A 575 -62.53 34.62 -5.48
C LYS A 575 -62.90 33.15 -5.62
N HIS A 576 -62.36 32.27 -4.76
CA HIS A 576 -62.62 30.84 -4.83
C HIS A 576 -64.10 30.53 -4.55
N LYS A 577 -64.66 29.57 -5.29
CA LYS A 577 -66.05 29.08 -5.12
C LYS A 577 -66.11 27.98 -4.07
N GLU A 578 -67.30 27.63 -3.61
CA GLU A 578 -67.50 26.56 -2.63
C GLU A 578 -66.94 25.21 -3.11
N PRO A 579 -66.28 24.45 -2.21
CA PRO A 579 -65.65 23.18 -2.55
C PRO A 579 -66.70 22.12 -2.88
N ARG A 580 -66.59 21.51 -4.06
CA ARG A 580 -67.47 20.41 -4.53
C ARG A 580 -66.76 19.08 -4.67
N GLU A 581 -65.45 19.12 -4.84
CA GLU A 581 -64.59 17.96 -4.97
C GLU A 581 -63.17 18.31 -4.50
N VAL A 582 -62.38 17.30 -4.16
CA VAL A 582 -60.96 17.47 -3.81
C VAL A 582 -60.20 17.90 -5.07
N ASN A 583 -59.34 18.90 -4.92
CA ASN A 583 -58.64 19.51 -6.04
C ASN A 583 -57.69 18.52 -6.76
N MET A 584 -57.60 18.65 -8.08
CA MET A 584 -56.74 17.82 -8.94
C MET A 584 -55.24 17.91 -8.59
N PHE A 585 -54.79 18.97 -7.89
CA PHE A 585 -53.39 19.03 -7.46
C PHE A 585 -53.06 17.91 -6.45
N VAL A 586 -54.04 17.43 -5.68
CA VAL A 586 -53.81 16.36 -4.69
C VAL A 586 -53.50 15.05 -5.41
N ASP A 587 -54.21 14.76 -6.50
CA ASP A 587 -53.96 13.56 -7.31
C ASP A 587 -52.59 13.64 -8.00
N LEU A 588 -52.20 14.83 -8.48
CA LEU A 588 -50.89 15.06 -9.07
C LEU A 588 -49.75 14.96 -8.04
N LEU A 589 -49.99 15.43 -6.81
CA LEU A 589 -49.04 15.31 -5.70
C LEU A 589 -48.87 13.84 -5.29
N LEU A 590 -49.97 13.08 -5.20
CA LEU A 590 -49.92 11.64 -4.95
C LEU A 590 -49.21 10.88 -6.07
N LEU A 591 -49.37 11.30 -7.34
CA LEU A 591 -48.64 10.71 -8.47
C LEU A 591 -47.12 10.92 -8.34
N GLU A 592 -46.67 12.12 -8.00
CA GLU A 592 -45.24 12.39 -7.78
C GLU A 592 -44.69 11.64 -6.57
N PHE A 593 -45.45 11.52 -5.47
CA PHE A 593 -45.04 10.70 -4.32
C PHE A 593 -44.97 9.21 -4.67
N ASN A 594 -45.93 8.68 -5.43
CA ASN A 594 -45.87 7.31 -5.93
C ASN A 594 -44.64 7.09 -6.82
N GLY A 595 -44.27 8.06 -7.66
CA GLY A 595 -43.03 8.01 -8.42
C GLY A 595 -41.78 7.91 -7.53
N VAL A 596 -41.69 8.74 -6.47
CA VAL A 596 -40.59 8.66 -5.49
C VAL A 596 -40.57 7.31 -4.77
N VAL A 597 -41.74 6.80 -4.37
CA VAL A 597 -41.87 5.51 -3.69
C VAL A 597 -41.40 4.36 -4.59
N SER A 598 -41.77 4.36 -5.87
CA SER A 598 -41.29 3.36 -6.84
C SER A 598 -39.78 3.43 -7.03
N GLU A 599 -39.20 4.62 -7.20
CA GLU A 599 -37.74 4.79 -7.34
C GLU A 599 -36.98 4.33 -6.09
N VAL A 600 -37.44 4.70 -4.89
CA VAL A 600 -36.81 4.32 -3.61
C VAL A 600 -36.94 2.81 -3.37
N LYS A 601 -38.11 2.22 -3.68
CA LYS A 601 -38.32 0.76 -3.52
C LYS A 601 -37.43 -0.09 -4.41
N GLN A 602 -37.04 0.42 -5.57
CA GLN A 602 -36.18 -0.30 -6.53
C GLN A 602 -34.71 -0.35 -6.07
N ILE A 603 -34.23 0.69 -5.38
CA ILE A 603 -32.79 0.84 -5.08
C ILE A 603 -32.45 0.51 -3.62
N LEU A 604 -33.29 0.92 -2.67
CA LEU A 604 -33.02 0.75 -1.24
C LEU A 604 -33.62 -0.56 -0.70
N PRO A 605 -33.00 -1.20 0.30
CA PRO A 605 -33.55 -2.40 0.93
C PRO A 605 -34.85 -2.07 1.68
N GLY A 606 -35.91 -2.81 1.38
CA GLY A 606 -37.19 -2.72 2.09
C GLY A 606 -37.23 -3.67 3.27
N LEU A 607 -37.72 -3.21 4.42
CA LEU A 607 -38.17 -4.14 5.45
C LEU A 607 -39.41 -4.87 4.91
N ILE A 608 -39.37 -6.19 4.89
CA ILE A 608 -40.55 -7.01 4.68
C ILE A 608 -41.56 -6.59 5.77
N ARG A 609 -42.72 -6.05 5.33
CA ARG A 609 -43.88 -5.77 6.18
C ARG A 609 -44.07 -6.93 7.15
N ARG A 610 -43.71 -6.75 8.42
CA ARG A 610 -44.09 -7.71 9.45
C ARG A 610 -45.60 -7.71 9.49
N HIS A 611 -46.18 -8.87 9.20
CA HIS A 611 -47.58 -9.15 9.41
C HIS A 611 -48.03 -8.53 10.74
N ARG A 612 -49.17 -7.81 10.69
CA ARG A 612 -49.98 -7.47 11.87
C ARG A 612 -49.96 -8.64 12.84
N HIS A 613 -49.20 -8.53 13.92
CA HIS A 613 -49.38 -9.42 15.05
C HIS A 613 -50.51 -8.84 15.89
N SER A 614 -51.60 -9.61 15.93
CA SER A 614 -52.64 -9.50 16.94
C SER A 614 -52.04 -9.27 18.31
N ASP A 615 -52.68 -8.37 19.05
CA ASP A 615 -52.53 -8.23 20.49
C ASP A 615 -52.51 -9.59 21.17
N SER A 616 -51.37 -9.92 21.77
CA SER A 616 -51.16 -11.10 22.59
C SER A 616 -50.33 -10.67 23.78
N THR A 617 -51.03 -10.49 24.89
CA THR A 617 -50.53 -10.46 26.25
C THR A 617 -49.43 -11.51 26.49
N GLY A 618 -48.24 -11.07 26.93
CA GLY A 618 -47.15 -11.96 27.28
C GLY A 618 -45.88 -11.22 27.66
N SER A 619 -45.73 -10.94 28.95
CA SER A 619 -44.58 -10.32 29.61
C SER A 619 -43.23 -10.97 29.29
N THR A 620 -42.13 -10.22 29.36
CA THR A 620 -41.11 -10.35 30.44
C THR A 620 -39.84 -9.51 30.23
N THR A 621 -39.43 -8.83 31.33
CA THR A 621 -38.09 -8.30 31.67
C THR A 621 -37.61 -7.04 30.91
N SER A 622 -37.04 -5.99 31.49
CA SER A 622 -36.60 -5.61 32.85
C SER A 622 -36.47 -4.06 32.83
N SER A 623 -36.75 -3.26 33.86
CA SER A 623 -35.97 -3.17 35.09
C SER A 623 -36.62 -2.23 36.11
N ARG A 624 -36.73 -2.73 37.34
CA ARG A 624 -36.40 -2.08 38.62
C ARG A 624 -36.81 -0.60 38.83
N SER A 625 -37.89 -0.39 39.58
CA SER A 625 -37.90 0.48 40.76
C SER A 625 -39.00 0.07 41.75
N ASN A 626 -38.74 0.30 43.03
CA ASN A 626 -39.41 -0.27 44.20
C ASN A 626 -40.92 0.03 44.32
N PRO A 627 -41.72 -0.84 44.97
CA PRO A 627 -43.13 -0.55 45.25
C PRO A 627 -43.26 0.30 46.52
N MET A 628 -43.79 1.52 46.40
CA MET A 628 -44.44 2.17 47.53
C MET A 628 -45.94 1.87 47.47
N ARG A 629 -46.40 1.24 48.55
CA ARG A 629 -47.78 1.12 49.05
C ARG A 629 -48.77 2.09 48.42
N GLU A 630 -49.81 1.52 47.80
CA GLU A 630 -51.13 2.12 47.77
C GLU A 630 -51.61 2.35 49.20
N ASP A 631 -51.99 3.59 49.51
CA ASP A 631 -53.09 3.83 50.43
C ASP A 631 -54.11 4.75 49.75
N MET A 632 -55.32 4.20 49.76
CA MET A 632 -56.61 4.75 49.42
C MET A 632 -56.76 6.21 49.88
N LEU A 633 -57.37 7.08 49.06
CA LEU A 633 -58.47 8.00 49.43
C LEU A 633 -58.76 9.06 48.34
N ASN A 634 -59.99 8.98 47.83
CA ASN A 634 -60.85 10.04 47.28
C ASN A 634 -60.28 11.47 47.23
N ARG A 635 -60.06 12.00 46.01
CA ARG A 635 -60.07 13.45 45.78
C ARG A 635 -60.46 13.87 44.35
N SER A 636 -61.71 14.35 44.24
CA SER A 636 -62.22 15.42 43.36
C SER A 636 -61.96 15.39 41.84
N ASN A 637 -63.07 15.24 41.09
CA ASN A 637 -63.24 15.40 39.63
C ASN A 637 -62.77 16.75 39.03
N THR A 638 -62.29 17.71 39.82
CA THR A 638 -61.85 19.04 39.34
C THR A 638 -60.37 19.09 38.92
N ASN A 639 -59.55 18.12 39.32
CA ASN A 639 -58.15 18.04 38.90
C ASN A 639 -57.95 17.33 37.56
N ARG A 640 -58.93 16.53 37.10
CA ARG A 640 -58.87 15.83 35.79
C ARG A 640 -58.93 16.82 34.62
N SER A 641 -59.70 17.89 34.73
CA SER A 641 -59.81 18.92 33.69
C SER A 641 -58.56 19.80 33.62
N ARG A 642 -57.92 20.08 34.76
CA ARG A 642 -56.67 20.85 34.83
C ARG A 642 -55.45 20.01 34.39
N SER A 643 -55.44 18.71 34.71
CA SER A 643 -54.42 17.78 34.20
C SER A 643 -54.59 17.56 32.71
N GLN A 644 -55.81 17.37 32.19
CA GLN A 644 -56.07 17.28 30.73
C GLN A 644 -55.70 18.57 30.00
N PHE A 645 -55.90 19.75 30.60
CA PHE A 645 -55.52 21.02 29.96
C PHE A 645 -54.01 21.19 29.88
N LEU A 646 -53.28 20.80 30.93
CA LEU A 646 -51.81 20.78 30.95
C LEU A 646 -51.23 19.66 30.10
N GLU A 647 -51.88 18.50 30.03
CA GLU A 647 -51.52 17.35 29.19
C GLU A 647 -51.77 17.67 27.71
N ASN A 648 -52.84 18.39 27.38
CA ASN A 648 -53.07 18.93 26.03
C ASN A 648 -52.10 20.08 25.69
N HIS A 649 -51.70 20.92 26.66
CA HIS A 649 -50.69 21.96 26.44
C HIS A 649 -49.27 21.37 26.34
N LEU A 650 -48.94 20.35 27.11
CA LEU A 650 -47.70 19.60 27.02
C LEU A 650 -47.66 18.80 25.72
N ALA A 651 -48.75 18.13 25.34
CA ALA A 651 -48.90 17.49 24.04
C ALA A 651 -48.73 18.51 22.91
N LYS A 652 -49.30 19.72 23.04
CA LYS A 652 -49.04 20.83 22.10
C LYS A 652 -47.58 21.29 22.08
N LEU A 653 -46.91 21.35 23.23
CA LEU A 653 -45.50 21.76 23.33
C LEU A 653 -44.54 20.69 22.77
N PHE A 654 -44.88 19.40 22.92
CA PHE A 654 -44.14 18.28 22.33
C PHE A 654 -44.47 18.09 20.84
N GLU A 655 -45.73 18.32 20.43
CA GLU A 655 -46.14 18.41 19.01
C GLU A 655 -45.43 19.57 18.31
N GLN A 656 -45.28 20.73 18.96
CA GLN A 656 -44.58 21.91 18.42
C GLN A 656 -43.05 21.69 18.28
N LYS A 657 -42.49 20.69 18.96
CA LYS A 657 -41.06 20.35 18.95
C LYS A 657 -40.77 19.06 18.17
N MET A 658 -41.53 18.80 17.11
CA MET A 658 -41.29 17.68 16.20
C MET A 658 -39.88 17.77 15.61
N GLU A 659 -39.04 16.76 15.83
CA GLU A 659 -37.72 16.63 15.20
C GLU A 659 -37.91 16.28 13.71
N ILE A 660 -38.03 17.31 12.88
CA ILE A 660 -38.11 17.17 11.40
C ILE A 660 -36.81 16.55 10.84
N PHE A 661 -35.71 16.66 11.60
CA PHE A 661 -34.36 16.23 11.22
C PHE A 661 -33.87 15.10 12.13
N THR A 662 -34.51 13.94 12.06
CA THR A 662 -33.91 12.69 12.57
C THR A 662 -32.73 12.29 11.68
N LYS A 663 -31.74 11.60 12.24
CA LYS A 663 -30.59 11.09 11.46
C LYS A 663 -31.13 10.24 10.30
N LEU A 664 -30.74 10.58 9.07
CA LEU A 664 -31.18 9.89 7.87
C LEU A 664 -30.59 8.48 7.84
N GLU A 665 -31.47 7.48 7.93
CA GLU A 665 -31.10 6.08 7.71
C GLU A 665 -31.32 5.70 6.23
N TYR A 666 -30.48 4.79 5.72
CA TYR A 666 -30.56 4.23 4.36
C TYR A 666 -31.69 3.18 4.24
N THR A 667 -32.89 3.53 4.70
CA THR A 667 -34.09 2.70 4.63
C THR A 667 -35.14 3.35 3.74
N GLN A 668 -35.96 2.52 3.08
CA GLN A 668 -37.03 3.02 2.22
C GLN A 668 -37.96 3.98 2.98
N GLU A 669 -38.36 3.60 4.20
CA GLU A 669 -39.28 4.36 5.06
C GLU A 669 -38.70 5.71 5.50
N SER A 670 -37.41 5.75 5.89
CA SER A 670 -36.73 6.98 6.30
C SER A 670 -36.67 8.02 5.17
N VAL A 671 -36.30 7.58 3.95
CA VAL A 671 -36.17 8.47 2.79
C VAL A 671 -37.54 8.98 2.32
N ILE A 672 -38.52 8.09 2.20
CA ILE A 672 -39.91 8.46 1.82
C ILE A 672 -40.51 9.41 2.86
N SER A 673 -40.34 9.09 4.15
CA SER A 673 -40.83 9.92 5.26
C SER A 673 -40.19 11.31 5.25
N THR A 674 -38.88 11.41 5.01
CA THR A 674 -38.19 12.70 4.98
C THR A 674 -38.62 13.56 3.79
N VAL A 675 -38.72 12.98 2.58
CA VAL A 675 -39.23 13.70 1.40
C VAL A 675 -40.64 14.22 1.68
N LEU A 676 -41.52 13.37 2.23
CA LEU A 676 -42.88 13.79 2.54
C LEU A 676 -42.92 14.92 3.59
N LYS A 677 -42.18 14.78 4.71
CA LYS A 677 -42.10 15.79 5.77
C LYS A 677 -41.65 17.14 5.22
N LEU A 678 -40.62 17.15 4.37
CA LEU A 678 -40.11 18.37 3.72
C LEU A 678 -41.10 18.95 2.71
N CYS A 679 -41.79 18.12 1.93
CA CYS A 679 -42.83 18.57 1.00
C CYS A 679 -44.02 19.21 1.72
N LEU A 680 -44.49 18.62 2.83
CA LEU A 680 -45.58 19.17 3.63
C LEU A 680 -45.18 20.49 4.31
N LYS A 681 -43.93 20.60 4.78
CA LYS A 681 -43.37 21.87 5.27
C LYS A 681 -43.29 22.93 4.17
N SER A 682 -42.91 22.55 2.96
CA SER A 682 -42.92 23.46 1.82
C SER A 682 -44.34 23.92 1.48
N LEU A 683 -45.32 22.99 1.52
CA LEU A 683 -46.73 23.30 1.30
C LEU A 683 -47.28 24.29 2.35
N GLN A 684 -46.96 24.07 3.62
CA GLN A 684 -47.32 24.99 4.71
C GLN A 684 -46.82 26.42 4.43
N GLU A 685 -45.56 26.56 4.03
CA GLU A 685 -44.98 27.87 3.72
C GLU A 685 -45.62 28.52 2.49
N ILE A 686 -45.91 27.73 1.44
CA ILE A 686 -46.64 28.22 0.26
C ILE A 686 -48.02 28.75 0.66
N VAL A 687 -48.76 28.03 1.50
CA VAL A 687 -50.09 28.45 2.01
C VAL A 687 -49.98 29.71 2.86
N ARG A 688 -48.95 29.83 3.70
CA ARG A 688 -48.71 31.03 4.54
C ARG A 688 -48.55 32.30 3.72
N LEU A 689 -48.02 32.20 2.50
CA LEU A 689 -47.81 33.34 1.59
C LEU A 689 -49.08 33.76 0.83
N GLN A 690 -50.15 32.96 0.87
CA GLN A 690 -51.41 33.27 0.19
C GLN A 690 -52.40 33.98 1.12
N THR A 691 -53.52 34.45 0.56
CA THR A 691 -54.65 35.02 1.30
C THR A 691 -55.93 34.35 0.81
N PHE A 692 -56.75 33.84 1.73
CA PHE A 692 -57.92 33.01 1.39
C PHE A 692 -59.24 33.71 1.74
N ASN A 693 -60.28 33.43 0.94
CA ASN A 693 -61.66 33.62 1.36
C ASN A 693 -62.18 32.37 2.11
N ARG A 694 -63.41 32.43 2.64
CA ARG A 694 -64.04 31.30 3.35
C ARG A 694 -64.03 30.00 2.54
N SER A 695 -64.44 30.06 1.27
CA SER A 695 -64.52 28.87 0.41
C SER A 695 -63.14 28.30 0.03
N GLY A 696 -62.12 29.15 -0.10
CA GLY A 696 -60.74 28.75 -0.34
C GLY A 696 -60.13 28.04 0.86
N PHE A 697 -60.41 28.52 2.08
CA PHE A 697 -60.03 27.82 3.31
C PHE A 697 -60.70 26.45 3.42
N GLN A 698 -62.01 26.37 3.14
CA GLN A 698 -62.75 25.10 3.14
C GLN A 698 -62.23 24.10 2.10
N GLN A 699 -61.74 24.57 0.94
CA GLN A 699 -61.11 23.71 -0.06
C GLN A 699 -59.78 23.13 0.45
N ILE A 700 -58.91 23.95 1.06
CA ILE A 700 -57.66 23.46 1.67
C ILE A 700 -57.94 22.44 2.78
N GLN A 701 -58.95 22.70 3.61
CA GLN A 701 -59.39 21.77 4.64
C GLN A 701 -59.82 20.42 4.05
N LEU A 702 -60.62 20.43 2.97
CA LEU A 702 -61.03 19.23 2.24
C LEU A 702 -59.83 18.48 1.64
N ASP A 703 -58.90 19.20 1.02
CA ASP A 703 -57.74 18.63 0.36
C ASP A 703 -56.76 17.98 1.36
N MET A 704 -56.53 18.61 2.53
CA MET A 704 -55.63 18.08 3.55
C MET A 704 -56.20 16.85 4.26
N GLU A 705 -57.51 16.81 4.51
CA GLU A 705 -58.15 15.63 5.14
C GLU A 705 -58.23 14.44 4.18
N PHE A 706 -58.40 14.68 2.87
CA PHE A 706 -58.24 13.63 1.87
C PHE A 706 -56.79 13.12 1.83
N LEU A 707 -55.81 14.04 1.77
CA LEU A 707 -54.39 13.69 1.72
C LEU A 707 -53.92 12.91 2.96
N LYS A 708 -54.47 13.20 4.14
CA LYS A 708 -54.22 12.44 5.38
C LYS A 708 -54.55 10.95 5.23
N SER A 709 -55.67 10.65 4.59
CA SER A 709 -56.12 9.26 4.38
C SER A 709 -55.24 8.54 3.35
N SER A 710 -54.82 9.23 2.29
CA SER A 710 -53.96 8.66 1.24
C SER A 710 -52.50 8.51 1.66
N LEU A 711 -51.97 9.42 2.48
CA LEU A 711 -50.57 9.37 2.93
C LEU A 711 -50.29 8.27 3.96
N LYS A 712 -51.34 7.76 4.61
CA LYS A 712 -51.28 6.64 5.57
C LYS A 712 -50.72 5.35 4.97
N GLU A 713 -50.82 5.17 3.65
CA GLU A 713 -50.36 3.96 2.98
C GLU A 713 -48.82 3.91 2.80
N PHE A 714 -48.13 5.05 2.97
CA PHE A 714 -46.72 5.19 2.64
C PHE A 714 -45.78 5.19 3.85
N ILE A 715 -46.25 5.51 5.06
CA ILE A 715 -45.41 5.76 6.25
C ILE A 715 -46.11 5.31 7.54
N ASP A 716 -45.34 4.76 8.49
CA ASP A 716 -45.84 4.25 9.77
C ASP A 716 -46.03 5.34 10.86
N ASP A 717 -45.35 6.49 10.73
CA ASP A 717 -45.46 7.65 11.63
C ASP A 717 -46.72 8.50 11.32
N GLU A 718 -47.90 7.93 11.60
CA GLU A 718 -49.22 8.57 11.38
C GLU A 718 -49.37 9.87 12.19
N ALA A 719 -48.73 9.95 13.36
CA ALA A 719 -48.77 11.11 14.23
C ALA A 719 -48.06 12.32 13.60
N ALA A 720 -46.86 12.13 13.03
CA ALA A 720 -46.12 13.24 12.42
C ALA A 720 -46.80 13.80 11.18
N ILE A 721 -47.34 12.94 10.32
CA ILE A 721 -48.06 13.39 9.11
C ILE A 721 -49.35 14.11 9.49
N SER A 722 -50.11 13.56 10.44
CA SER A 722 -51.34 14.19 10.94
C SER A 722 -51.05 15.56 11.56
N PHE A 723 -49.93 15.72 12.26
CA PHE A 723 -49.51 17.00 12.80
C PHE A 723 -49.16 18.01 11.69
N LEU A 724 -48.32 17.62 10.72
CA LEU A 724 -47.92 18.50 9.62
C LEU A 724 -49.11 18.98 8.78
N LEU A 725 -50.08 18.11 8.51
CA LEU A 725 -51.30 18.47 7.79
C LEU A 725 -52.19 19.43 8.59
N LYS A 726 -52.29 19.25 9.92
CA LYS A 726 -52.96 20.23 10.80
C LYS A 726 -52.25 21.58 10.76
N GLU A 727 -50.93 21.60 10.67
CA GLU A 727 -50.14 22.83 10.58
C GLU A 727 -50.42 23.60 9.28
N VAL A 728 -50.60 22.89 8.16
CA VAL A 728 -51.05 23.49 6.89
C VAL A 728 -52.45 24.08 7.02
N ASN A 729 -53.39 23.37 7.65
CA ASN A 729 -54.74 23.87 7.89
C ASN A 729 -54.75 25.11 8.81
N ASN A 730 -53.90 25.12 9.84
CA ASN A 730 -53.74 26.27 10.73
C ASN A 730 -53.16 27.47 9.98
N ALA A 731 -52.15 27.26 9.12
CA ALA A 731 -51.62 28.33 8.27
C ALA A 731 -52.69 28.89 7.32
N ALA A 732 -53.56 28.05 6.76
CA ALA A 732 -54.68 28.51 5.94
C ALA A 732 -55.73 29.29 6.77
N HIS A 733 -55.99 28.86 8.02
CA HIS A 733 -56.90 29.51 8.95
C HIS A 733 -56.44 30.93 9.30
N GLU A 734 -55.17 31.12 9.63
CA GLU A 734 -54.59 32.43 9.97
C GLU A 734 -54.56 33.41 8.77
N ARG A 735 -54.55 32.88 7.55
CA ARG A 735 -54.50 33.66 6.30
C ARG A 735 -55.86 33.85 5.64
N CYS A 736 -56.93 33.36 6.27
CA CYS A 736 -58.31 33.49 5.79
C CYS A 736 -58.99 34.74 6.37
N LEU A 737 -59.76 35.44 5.54
CA LEU A 737 -60.53 36.63 5.98
C LEU A 737 -61.74 36.27 6.86
N ASP A 738 -62.33 35.09 6.67
CA ASP A 738 -63.48 34.58 7.43
C ASP A 738 -63.33 33.05 7.62
N PRO A 739 -62.62 32.62 8.66
CA PRO A 739 -62.22 31.24 8.83
C PRO A 739 -63.33 30.38 9.45
N ILE A 740 -64.37 30.09 8.68
CA ILE A 740 -65.44 29.17 9.08
C ILE A 740 -65.16 27.78 8.49
N PRO A 741 -64.88 26.76 9.32
CA PRO A 741 -64.60 25.41 8.84
C PRO A 741 -65.83 24.78 8.18
N LEU A 742 -65.58 23.85 7.27
CA LEU A 742 -66.62 23.01 6.68
C LEU A 742 -67.12 22.00 7.72
N GLU A 743 -68.43 21.73 7.73
CA GLU A 743 -69.03 20.75 8.62
C GLU A 743 -68.48 19.33 8.33
N ALA A 744 -68.06 18.62 9.39
CA ALA A 744 -67.54 17.26 9.31
C ALA A 744 -68.39 16.28 8.46
N PRO A 745 -69.73 16.22 8.56
CA PRO A 745 -70.52 15.31 7.72
C PRO A 745 -70.48 15.63 6.21
N ILE A 746 -70.29 16.90 5.84
CA ILE A 746 -70.17 17.31 4.44
C ILE A 746 -68.78 16.94 3.90
N LEU A 747 -67.75 17.17 4.73
CA LEU A 747 -66.37 16.77 4.46
C LEU A 747 -66.27 15.27 4.20
N ASP A 748 -66.81 14.45 5.10
CA ASP A 748 -66.80 12.98 5.00
C ASP A 748 -67.54 12.50 3.73
N LYS A 749 -68.66 13.15 3.38
CA LYS A 749 -69.42 12.82 2.17
C LYS A 749 -68.61 13.06 0.89
N LEU A 750 -67.89 14.18 0.80
CA LEU A 750 -67.09 14.54 -0.36
C LEU A 750 -65.84 13.66 -0.50
N ILE A 751 -65.17 13.35 0.62
CA ILE A 751 -64.02 12.43 0.65
C ILE A 751 -64.45 11.03 0.19
N ASN A 752 -65.54 10.49 0.76
CA ASN A 752 -66.04 9.17 0.39
C ASN A 752 -66.49 9.09 -1.08
N ALA A 753 -67.09 10.17 -1.62
CA ALA A 753 -67.44 10.25 -3.04
C ALA A 753 -66.19 10.18 -3.95
N LYS A 754 -65.09 10.83 -3.57
CA LYS A 754 -63.83 10.74 -4.32
C LYS A 754 -63.17 9.37 -4.20
N LEU A 755 -63.13 8.78 -3.01
CA LEU A 755 -62.59 7.43 -2.81
C LEU A 755 -63.38 6.36 -3.59
N ALA A 756 -64.71 6.50 -3.70
CA ALA A 756 -65.54 5.62 -4.53
C ALA A 756 -65.20 5.76 -6.02
N LYS A 757 -65.02 6.99 -6.52
CA LYS A 757 -64.62 7.27 -7.91
C LYS A 757 -63.24 6.71 -8.25
N ILE A 758 -62.28 6.78 -7.33
CA ILE A 758 -60.94 6.18 -7.51
C ILE A 758 -61.02 4.65 -7.56
N LYS A 759 -61.83 4.02 -6.68
CA LYS A 759 -62.05 2.57 -6.68
C LYS A 759 -62.67 2.06 -7.98
N GLU A 760 -63.66 2.79 -8.52
CA GLU A 760 -64.28 2.48 -9.81
C GLU A 760 -63.32 2.66 -11.00
N GLN A 761 -62.42 3.65 -10.94
CA GLN A 761 -61.38 3.84 -11.95
C GLN A 761 -60.28 2.78 -11.88
N SER A 762 -59.90 2.32 -10.68
CA SER A 762 -58.92 1.24 -10.50
C SER A 762 -59.44 -0.17 -10.84
N ALA A 763 -60.77 -0.35 -10.89
CA ALA A 763 -61.40 -1.62 -11.26
C ALA A 763 -61.65 -1.76 -12.78
N ASN A 764 -61.50 -0.67 -13.53
CA ASN A 764 -61.68 -0.60 -14.99
C ASN A 764 -60.36 -0.41 -15.77
N MET A 765 -59.21 -0.40 -15.06
CA MET A 765 -57.86 -0.53 -15.62
C MET A 765 -57.30 -1.89 -15.19
#